data_AF-A0A358EMK1-F1
#
_entry.id   AF-A0A358EMK1-F1
#
_cell.length_a   1.000
_cell.length_b   1.000
_cell.length_c   1.000
_cell.angle_alpha   90.00
_cell.angle_beta   90.00
_cell.angle_gamma   90.00
#
_symmetry.space_group_name_H-M   'P 1'
#
loop_
_entity.id
_entity.type
_entity.pdbx_description
1 polymer ?
#
loop_
_entity_poly.entity_id
_entity_poly.type
_entity_poly.pdbx_seq_one_letter_code
_entity_poly.pdbx_strand_id
1 'polypeptide(L)'
;MSAYEKAIGWRPWYRMIQWGAVLVMFWLLLAGFLIGYFQSPMLRLAFCAFGVFTGAAFARMAHPLDGRLTSMGCVALGCVAASQIFYQMLVWSESWRVNSWNNIGWRLWWITIVAAVGLGWLQVLWRSGARWEWKSGRTTLGFTAGLGLLLGSLSMRPNLMGTLPGWWHALTAVMLAGALIGSVVIIGRWLKSRPKTRRPLPKGMRPALIVSGVITLSVGSFYFGRLTIPPPSPFDNAHSMLATLSTVELEEQLNRDTVRLKKLAEGMDVLRTEADALHQRIVARQKQGGGEDYLPNESREVRHLFIRYIGYRKDLLHLSRVYIGFKKVQDETLRDRCFLTGYCAAVVALEAGRTFVAKYRDNDEARDKLNEGEPGWLEAGQFEVVYHSVTDRYHMDLFETYGRLFRANAARWKLNGVTGMDFEWFSDRIRRGQRTLQAIELNPVRAWLSRVGRRLQEDVNVPFYGAQKMMATFMGDTRIVQREPFISEDLVQRTLAVNKLQPGDIILERRNWYLSNAFLPGFWPHCALYVGTPRDLKELGIDYGELDAEAREAHQRPEQGNPRVIIEAISEGVVFTSAERSMHADYVAVLRPRLSPEQKAEVIRNAFRYHGRPYDFGFDFADESKLVCSELLYYSFGGLLKLELESVLGKKVVTPMGIMNKFVRERGRPDAEMEFVFFLDTPAGSLKGRLASEEACCESVKRAKAFNE
;
A
#
# COMPACT_ATOMS: atom_id res chain seq x y z
N MET A 1 -38.10 -29.95 43.78
CA MET A 1 -37.40 -29.90 42.49
C MET A 1 -36.12 -30.71 42.57
N SER A 2 -35.99 -31.75 41.75
CA SER A 2 -34.89 -32.73 41.87
C SER A 2 -33.58 -32.17 41.28
N ALA A 3 -32.43 -32.74 41.65
CA ALA A 3 -31.12 -32.36 41.09
C ALA A 3 -31.07 -32.43 39.55
N TYR A 4 -32.01 -33.17 38.93
CA TYR A 4 -32.22 -33.23 37.48
C TYR A 4 -32.73 -31.90 36.89
N GLU A 5 -33.56 -31.15 37.62
CA GLU A 5 -34.10 -29.86 37.18
C GLU A 5 -33.08 -28.73 37.33
N LYS A 6 -32.21 -28.77 38.36
CA LYS A 6 -31.05 -27.85 38.46
C LYS A 6 -29.98 -28.11 37.40
N ALA A 7 -29.83 -29.35 36.93
CA ALA A 7 -28.90 -29.72 35.86
C ALA A 7 -29.35 -29.22 34.47
N ILE A 8 -30.66 -29.02 34.25
CA ILE A 8 -31.18 -28.44 33.00
C ILE A 8 -30.86 -26.94 32.90
N GLY A 9 -30.76 -26.23 34.02
CA GLY A 9 -30.38 -24.81 34.07
C GLY A 9 -28.92 -24.49 33.70
N TRP A 10 -28.01 -25.48 33.76
CA TRP A 10 -26.59 -25.31 33.41
C TRP A 10 -26.21 -25.85 32.01
N ARG A 11 -27.14 -26.52 31.31
CA ARG A 11 -26.98 -26.92 29.90
C ARG A 11 -26.70 -25.75 28.93
N PRO A 12 -27.21 -24.52 29.14
CA PRO A 12 -26.87 -23.37 28.27
C PRO A 12 -25.40 -22.97 28.43
N TRP A 13 -24.83 -23.12 29.63
CA TRP A 13 -23.49 -22.63 29.96
C TRP A 13 -22.37 -23.47 29.35
N TYR A 14 -22.52 -24.80 29.24
CA TYR A 14 -21.52 -25.64 28.57
C TYR A 14 -21.49 -25.42 27.04
N ARG A 15 -22.67 -25.25 26.43
CA ARG A 15 -22.76 -24.78 25.04
C ARG A 15 -22.18 -23.38 24.93
N MET A 16 -22.52 -22.45 25.83
CA MET A 16 -21.95 -21.09 25.85
C MET A 16 -20.45 -21.04 26.09
N ILE A 17 -19.83 -21.99 26.81
CA ILE A 17 -18.38 -21.99 27.04
C ILE A 17 -17.65 -22.57 25.83
N GLN A 18 -18.19 -23.61 25.17
CA GLN A 18 -17.62 -24.11 23.91
C GLN A 18 -17.88 -23.16 22.74
N TRP A 19 -19.12 -22.70 22.59
CA TRP A 19 -19.47 -21.63 21.65
C TRP A 19 -18.80 -20.32 22.04
N GLY A 20 -18.52 -20.08 23.31
CA GLY A 20 -17.80 -18.91 23.81
C GLY A 20 -16.30 -19.00 23.59
N ALA A 21 -15.69 -20.18 23.64
CA ALA A 21 -14.32 -20.39 23.17
C ALA A 21 -14.25 -20.26 21.64
N VAL A 22 -15.26 -20.77 20.92
CA VAL A 22 -15.43 -20.54 19.48
C VAL A 22 -15.69 -19.06 19.19
N LEU A 23 -16.43 -18.35 20.03
CA LEU A 23 -16.78 -16.93 19.88
C LEU A 23 -15.60 -16.04 20.25
N VAL A 24 -14.89 -16.33 21.33
CA VAL A 24 -13.66 -15.64 21.74
C VAL A 24 -12.56 -15.91 20.72
N MET A 25 -12.47 -17.12 20.17
CA MET A 25 -11.56 -17.40 19.06
C MET A 25 -12.05 -16.75 17.76
N PHE A 26 -13.37 -16.67 17.51
CA PHE A 26 -13.96 -15.88 16.42
C PHE A 26 -13.69 -14.40 16.62
N TRP A 27 -13.66 -13.87 17.84
CA TRP A 27 -13.33 -12.49 18.18
C TRP A 27 -11.83 -12.23 18.15
N LEU A 28 -10.98 -13.21 18.43
CA LEU A 28 -9.53 -13.14 18.24
C LEU A 28 -9.15 -13.27 16.77
N LEU A 29 -9.92 -14.05 16.00
CA LEU A 29 -9.86 -14.12 14.53
C LEU A 29 -10.46 -12.86 13.91
N LEU A 30 -11.52 -12.29 14.48
CA LEU A 30 -12.17 -11.04 14.05
C LEU A 30 -11.30 -9.84 14.43
N ALA A 31 -10.64 -9.86 15.59
CA ALA A 31 -9.64 -8.86 15.97
C ALA A 31 -8.37 -9.02 15.13
N GLY A 32 -7.92 -10.25 14.84
CA GLY A 32 -6.86 -10.49 13.86
C GLY A 32 -7.24 -10.08 12.43
N PHE A 33 -8.52 -10.18 12.07
CA PHE A 33 -9.14 -9.70 10.83
C PHE A 33 -9.30 -8.17 10.80
N LEU A 34 -9.62 -7.54 11.94
CA LEU A 34 -9.70 -6.08 12.11
C LEU A 34 -8.31 -5.43 12.26
N ILE A 35 -7.29 -6.20 12.66
CA ILE A 35 -5.89 -5.76 12.84
C ILE A 35 -5.01 -6.18 11.63
N GLY A 36 -5.60 -6.85 10.62
CA GLY A 36 -5.03 -6.95 9.27
C GLY A 36 -3.74 -7.76 9.10
N TYR A 37 -3.72 -9.05 9.47
CA TYR A 37 -2.57 -9.96 9.26
C TYR A 37 -3.05 -11.43 9.12
N PHE A 38 -2.71 -12.24 8.09
CA PHE A 38 -1.47 -13.03 7.97
C PHE A 38 -1.45 -13.92 6.70
N GLN A 39 -0.24 -14.11 6.12
CA GLN A 39 0.04 -14.88 4.90
C GLN A 39 0.88 -16.16 5.05
N SER A 40 0.21 -17.28 4.76
CA SER A 40 0.62 -18.69 4.55
C SER A 40 -0.14 -19.70 5.45
N PRO A 41 -1.47 -19.59 5.61
CA PRO A 41 -2.15 -20.24 6.71
C PRO A 41 -2.74 -21.60 6.34
N MET A 42 -3.00 -21.99 5.08
CA MET A 42 -3.82 -23.18 4.84
C MET A 42 -3.21 -24.51 5.25
N LEU A 43 -1.93 -24.77 4.95
CA LEU A 43 -1.31 -26.04 5.35
C LEU A 43 -1.13 -26.09 6.87
N ARG A 44 -0.89 -24.93 7.48
CA ARG A 44 -0.53 -24.78 8.89
C ARG A 44 -1.75 -24.62 9.79
N LEU A 45 -2.81 -23.98 9.30
CA LEU A 45 -4.20 -24.01 9.80
C LEU A 45 -4.87 -25.34 9.49
N ALA A 46 -4.54 -26.07 8.43
CA ALA A 46 -5.04 -27.43 8.23
C ALA A 46 -4.42 -28.40 9.23
N PHE A 47 -3.13 -28.28 9.55
CA PHE A 47 -2.49 -29.04 10.65
C PHE A 47 -2.97 -28.57 12.04
N CYS A 48 -3.19 -27.26 12.23
CA CYS A 48 -3.74 -26.69 13.47
C CYS A 48 -5.22 -27.05 13.66
N ALA A 49 -6.04 -26.98 12.60
CA ALA A 49 -7.41 -27.43 12.57
C ALA A 49 -7.51 -28.96 12.67
N PHE A 50 -6.59 -29.73 12.10
CA PHE A 50 -6.50 -31.19 12.30
C PHE A 50 -6.15 -31.52 13.74
N GLY A 51 -5.19 -30.85 14.36
CA GLY A 51 -4.84 -31.00 15.79
C GLY A 51 -5.98 -30.58 16.73
N VAL A 52 -6.69 -29.50 16.42
CA VAL A 52 -7.86 -29.02 17.17
C VAL A 52 -9.09 -29.88 16.93
N PHE A 53 -9.37 -30.34 15.71
CA PHE A 53 -10.46 -31.28 15.42
C PHE A 53 -10.20 -32.65 16.01
N THR A 54 -8.97 -33.18 15.92
CA THR A 54 -8.63 -34.47 16.54
C THR A 54 -8.62 -34.34 18.06
N GLY A 55 -8.08 -33.26 18.63
CA GLY A 55 -8.13 -32.97 20.06
C GLY A 55 -9.55 -32.76 20.60
N ALA A 56 -10.38 -31.99 19.89
CA ALA A 56 -11.79 -31.77 20.24
C ALA A 56 -12.65 -33.02 19.99
N ALA A 57 -12.35 -33.82 18.95
CA ALA A 57 -13.03 -35.09 18.70
C ALA A 57 -12.63 -36.15 19.73
N PHE A 58 -11.35 -36.26 20.12
CA PHE A 58 -10.92 -37.14 21.21
C PHE A 58 -11.51 -36.69 22.55
N ALA A 59 -11.49 -35.39 22.85
CA ALA A 59 -12.15 -34.83 24.02
C ALA A 59 -13.65 -35.13 24.02
N ARG A 60 -14.33 -35.02 22.87
CA ARG A 60 -15.76 -35.34 22.72
C ARG A 60 -16.07 -36.84 22.75
N MET A 61 -15.17 -37.70 22.25
CA MET A 61 -15.31 -39.17 22.28
C MET A 61 -15.02 -39.75 23.67
N ALA A 62 -14.14 -39.10 24.44
CA ALA A 62 -13.72 -39.49 25.78
C ALA A 62 -14.48 -38.77 26.93
N HIS A 63 -15.35 -37.80 26.61
CA HIS A 63 -16.14 -37.05 27.60
C HIS A 63 -17.64 -37.38 27.47
N PRO A 64 -18.29 -37.94 28.52
CA PRO A 64 -19.75 -38.05 28.55
C PRO A 64 -20.36 -36.65 28.47
N LEU A 65 -21.46 -36.49 27.72
CA LEU A 65 -22.16 -35.20 27.56
C LEU A 65 -22.64 -34.59 28.88
N ASP A 66 -22.70 -35.38 29.95
CA ASP A 66 -23.30 -35.03 31.23
C ASP A 66 -22.30 -34.91 32.41
N GLY A 67 -20.99 -35.07 32.17
CA GLY A 67 -19.95 -34.99 33.22
C GLY A 67 -19.28 -33.62 33.35
N ARG A 68 -18.73 -33.28 34.53
CA ARG A 68 -17.82 -32.12 34.69
C ARG A 68 -16.39 -32.47 34.22
N LEU A 69 -15.67 -31.48 33.68
CA LEU A 69 -14.26 -31.64 33.35
C LEU A 69 -13.44 -31.83 34.63
N THR A 70 -12.47 -32.74 34.59
CA THR A 70 -11.57 -32.98 35.71
C THR A 70 -10.45 -31.93 35.69
N SER A 71 -9.87 -31.58 36.83
CA SER A 71 -8.77 -30.59 36.90
C SER A 71 -7.64 -30.94 35.92
N MET A 72 -7.30 -32.22 35.80
CA MET A 72 -6.32 -32.73 34.84
C MET A 72 -6.70 -32.50 33.38
N GLY A 73 -7.99 -32.56 33.04
CA GLY A 73 -8.49 -32.23 31.71
C GLY A 73 -8.43 -30.73 31.40
N CYS A 74 -8.63 -29.87 32.40
CA CYS A 74 -8.44 -28.42 32.22
C CYS A 74 -6.97 -28.08 31.95
N VAL A 75 -6.04 -28.71 32.68
CA VAL A 75 -4.60 -28.54 32.45
C VAL A 75 -4.19 -29.09 31.07
N ALA A 76 -4.70 -30.25 30.66
CA ALA A 76 -4.43 -30.81 29.34
C ALA A 76 -4.91 -29.87 28.20
N LEU A 77 -6.10 -29.27 28.34
CA LEU A 77 -6.59 -28.26 27.39
C LEU A 77 -5.74 -26.99 27.38
N GLY A 78 -5.26 -26.55 28.55
CA GLY A 78 -4.29 -25.45 28.65
C GLY A 78 -2.99 -25.75 27.90
N CYS A 79 -2.46 -26.97 28.02
CA CYS A 79 -1.27 -27.41 27.27
C CYS A 79 -1.53 -27.51 25.76
N VAL A 80 -2.72 -27.95 25.34
CA VAL A 80 -3.12 -27.92 23.92
C VAL A 80 -3.10 -26.48 23.41
N ALA A 81 -3.75 -25.54 24.11
CA ALA A 81 -3.77 -24.13 23.72
C ALA A 81 -2.35 -23.54 23.65
N ALA A 82 -1.52 -23.76 24.67
CA ALA A 82 -0.13 -23.30 24.72
C ALA A 82 0.72 -23.89 23.57
N SER A 83 0.55 -25.18 23.25
CA SER A 83 1.25 -25.83 22.12
C SER A 83 0.88 -25.20 20.78
N GLN A 84 -0.39 -24.80 20.60
CA GLN A 84 -0.82 -24.12 19.40
C GLN A 84 -0.22 -22.72 19.32
N ILE A 85 -0.20 -21.97 20.43
CA ILE A 85 0.45 -20.64 20.47
C ILE A 85 1.91 -20.73 20.04
N PHE A 86 2.70 -21.61 20.67
CA PHE A 86 4.12 -21.76 20.33
C PHE A 86 4.34 -22.28 18.90
N TYR A 87 3.46 -23.16 18.39
CA TYR A 87 3.50 -23.61 17.00
C TYR A 87 3.30 -22.45 16.02
N GLN A 88 2.29 -21.61 16.27
CA GLN A 88 2.03 -20.45 15.44
C GLN A 88 3.22 -19.48 15.48
N MET A 89 3.81 -19.25 16.66
CA MET A 89 5.02 -18.42 16.77
C MET A 89 6.18 -18.95 15.91
N LEU A 90 6.44 -20.27 15.92
CA LEU A 90 7.46 -20.91 15.08
C LEU A 90 7.15 -20.90 13.58
N VAL A 91 5.87 -20.96 13.23
CA VAL A 91 5.41 -20.99 11.85
C VAL A 91 5.52 -19.61 11.19
N TRP A 92 5.12 -18.58 11.93
CA TRP A 92 4.87 -17.23 11.41
C TRP A 92 6.01 -16.26 11.67
N SER A 93 6.85 -16.53 12.68
CA SER A 93 8.01 -15.70 12.98
C SER A 93 9.29 -16.41 12.58
N GLU A 94 9.94 -15.89 11.53
CA GLU A 94 11.28 -16.33 11.16
C GLU A 94 12.29 -16.08 12.30
N SER A 95 12.10 -15.04 13.11
CA SER A 95 12.90 -14.83 14.32
C SER A 95 12.75 -16.00 15.30
N TRP A 96 11.54 -16.42 15.67
CA TRP A 96 11.37 -17.58 16.57
C TRP A 96 11.82 -18.91 15.97
N ARG A 97 11.79 -19.03 14.63
CA ARG A 97 12.16 -20.23 13.88
C ARG A 97 13.67 -20.36 13.62
N VAL A 98 14.35 -19.25 13.30
CA VAL A 98 15.73 -19.19 12.77
C VAL A 98 16.68 -18.48 13.75
N ASN A 99 16.19 -17.51 14.52
CA ASN A 99 17.02 -16.68 15.39
C ASN A 99 16.63 -16.82 16.87
N SER A 100 17.33 -17.66 17.62
CA SER A 100 17.23 -17.57 19.08
C SER A 100 18.54 -17.95 19.74
N TRP A 101 18.91 -17.15 20.73
CA TRP A 101 19.97 -17.41 21.71
C TRP A 101 19.93 -18.80 22.39
N ASN A 102 18.99 -19.72 22.07
CA ASN A 102 19.06 -21.15 22.43
C ASN A 102 17.98 -22.09 21.83
N ASN A 103 17.41 -21.85 20.64
CA ASN A 103 16.25 -22.61 20.09
C ASN A 103 14.99 -22.62 20.98
N ILE A 104 14.75 -21.54 21.74
CA ILE A 104 13.74 -21.51 22.81
C ILE A 104 12.30 -21.72 22.32
N GLY A 105 11.97 -21.24 21.11
CA GLY A 105 10.65 -21.45 20.50
C GLY A 105 10.33 -22.93 20.28
N TRP A 106 11.29 -23.69 19.76
CA TRP A 106 11.16 -25.13 19.54
C TRP A 106 11.03 -25.90 20.85
N ARG A 107 11.71 -25.47 21.92
CA ARG A 107 11.65 -26.10 23.26
C ARG A 107 10.29 -25.92 23.92
N LEU A 108 9.74 -24.71 23.90
CA LEU A 108 8.43 -24.39 24.48
C LEU A 108 7.29 -25.08 23.73
N TRP A 109 7.40 -25.17 22.40
CA TRP A 109 6.47 -25.96 21.60
C TRP A 109 6.52 -27.46 21.95
N TRP A 110 7.72 -28.03 22.03
CA TRP A 110 7.91 -29.46 22.32
C TRP A 110 7.38 -29.87 23.70
N ILE A 111 7.66 -29.07 24.75
CA ILE A 111 7.23 -29.42 26.11
C ILE A 111 5.71 -29.36 26.26
N THR A 112 5.06 -28.41 25.59
CA THR A 112 3.61 -28.23 25.65
C THR A 112 2.85 -29.28 24.84
N ILE A 113 3.37 -29.71 23.69
CA ILE A 113 2.74 -30.79 22.91
C ILE A 113 2.86 -32.15 23.62
N VAL A 114 4.02 -32.46 24.21
CA VAL A 114 4.22 -33.70 24.97
C VAL A 114 3.32 -33.71 26.23
N ALA A 115 3.21 -32.60 26.94
CA ALA A 115 2.32 -32.47 28.09
C ALA A 115 0.83 -32.63 27.70
N ALA A 116 0.40 -32.04 26.58
CA ALA A 116 -0.96 -32.16 26.07
C ALA A 116 -1.34 -33.62 25.76
N VAL A 117 -0.48 -34.33 25.04
CA VAL A 117 -0.70 -35.73 24.68
C VAL A 117 -0.65 -36.64 25.92
N GLY A 118 0.35 -36.47 26.78
CA GLY A 118 0.53 -37.28 27.98
C GLY A 118 -0.62 -37.14 28.97
N LEU A 119 -1.01 -35.90 29.32
CA LEU A 119 -2.12 -35.64 30.25
C LEU A 119 -3.48 -36.05 29.67
N GLY A 120 -3.69 -35.84 28.36
CA GLY A 120 -4.89 -36.30 27.68
C GLY A 120 -5.01 -37.82 27.70
N TRP A 121 -3.92 -38.55 27.47
CA TRP A 121 -3.92 -40.02 27.52
C TRP A 121 -4.13 -40.55 28.94
N LEU A 122 -3.48 -39.96 29.95
CA LEU A 122 -3.72 -40.29 31.36
C LEU A 122 -5.20 -40.08 31.75
N GLN A 123 -5.86 -39.05 31.20
CA GLN A 123 -7.28 -38.80 31.44
C GLN A 123 -8.17 -39.88 30.82
N VAL A 124 -7.87 -40.32 29.59
CA VAL A 124 -8.56 -41.42 28.92
C VAL A 124 -8.44 -42.71 29.75
N LEU A 125 -7.23 -43.03 30.23
CA LEU A 125 -6.98 -44.19 31.06
C LEU A 125 -7.74 -44.12 32.39
N TRP A 126 -7.66 -42.98 33.09
CA TRP A 126 -8.34 -42.77 34.37
C TRP A 126 -9.86 -42.90 34.26
N ARG A 127 -10.44 -42.46 33.12
CA ARG A 127 -11.88 -42.61 32.83
C ARG A 127 -12.29 -43.99 32.34
N SER A 128 -11.36 -44.72 31.72
CA SER A 128 -11.56 -46.11 31.32
C SER A 128 -11.43 -47.07 32.51
N GLY A 129 -11.32 -46.55 33.74
CA GLY A 129 -11.28 -47.31 34.98
C GLY A 129 -9.87 -47.51 35.56
N ALA A 130 -8.83 -46.92 34.98
CA ALA A 130 -7.50 -46.97 35.57
C ALA A 130 -7.50 -46.23 36.92
N ARG A 131 -7.21 -46.94 38.00
CA ARG A 131 -7.05 -46.37 39.35
C ARG A 131 -5.66 -46.69 39.87
N TRP A 132 -5.11 -45.79 40.69
CA TRP A 132 -3.79 -45.95 41.29
C TRP A 132 -3.75 -47.08 42.34
N GLU A 133 -4.91 -47.41 42.90
CA GLU A 133 -5.08 -48.48 43.90
C GLU A 133 -5.01 -49.89 43.28
N TRP A 134 -5.23 -50.01 41.96
CA TRP A 134 -5.28 -51.31 41.28
C TRP A 134 -3.93 -51.63 40.65
N LYS A 135 -3.38 -52.83 40.88
CA LYS A 135 -2.03 -53.21 40.42
C LYS A 135 -1.83 -52.98 38.91
N SER A 136 -2.80 -53.30 38.06
CA SER A 136 -2.68 -53.07 36.61
C SER A 136 -2.86 -51.61 36.20
N GLY A 137 -3.76 -50.87 36.88
CA GLY A 137 -4.00 -49.45 36.60
C GLY A 137 -2.81 -48.56 36.97
N ARG A 138 -2.20 -48.80 38.14
CA ARG A 138 -1.00 -48.09 38.61
C ARG A 138 0.18 -48.26 37.65
N THR A 139 0.41 -49.47 37.16
CA THR A 139 1.50 -49.79 36.24
C THR A 139 1.34 -49.07 34.90
N THR A 140 0.14 -49.08 34.31
CA THR A 140 -0.11 -48.37 33.03
C THR A 140 -0.02 -46.85 33.17
N LEU A 141 -0.55 -46.28 34.27
CA LEU A 141 -0.44 -44.85 34.54
C LEU A 141 1.01 -44.43 34.79
N GLY A 142 1.78 -45.25 35.52
CA GLY A 142 3.20 -45.04 35.77
C GLY A 142 4.05 -45.06 34.49
N PHE A 143 3.87 -46.07 33.62
CA PHE A 143 4.55 -46.13 32.32
C PHE A 143 4.19 -44.95 31.41
N THR A 144 2.92 -44.53 31.40
CA THR A 144 2.45 -43.38 30.60
C THR A 144 3.04 -42.06 31.10
N ALA A 145 3.06 -41.84 32.42
CA ALA A 145 3.66 -40.64 33.01
C ALA A 145 5.20 -40.62 32.82
N GLY A 146 5.86 -41.77 33.00
CA GLY A 146 7.29 -41.93 32.75
C GLY A 146 7.67 -41.65 31.30
N LEU A 147 6.87 -42.13 30.33
CA LEU A 147 7.05 -41.83 28.92
C LEU A 147 6.91 -40.33 28.62
N GLY A 148 5.93 -39.65 29.21
CA GLY A 148 5.73 -38.21 29.07
C GLY A 148 6.92 -37.39 29.62
N LEU A 149 7.43 -37.75 30.80
CA LEU A 149 8.61 -37.11 31.39
C LEU A 149 9.87 -37.35 30.53
N LEU A 150 10.05 -38.57 30.04
CA LEU A 150 11.19 -38.93 29.20
C LEU A 150 11.20 -38.15 27.88
N LEU A 151 10.05 -38.04 27.20
CA LEU A 151 9.90 -37.24 25.97
C LEU A 151 9.99 -35.74 26.23
N GLY A 152 9.49 -35.26 27.38
CA GLY A 152 9.57 -33.87 27.79
C GLY A 152 11.01 -33.42 28.03
N SER A 153 11.86 -34.29 28.61
CA SER A 153 13.27 -34.01 28.89
C SER A 153 14.11 -33.67 27.65
N LEU A 154 13.68 -34.07 26.46
CA LEU A 154 14.33 -33.73 25.19
C LEU A 154 14.36 -32.22 24.93
N SER A 155 13.39 -31.45 25.47
CA SER A 155 13.36 -29.99 25.33
C SER A 155 14.46 -29.27 26.12
N MET A 156 15.16 -29.97 27.02
CA MET A 156 16.25 -29.40 27.85
C MET A 156 17.65 -29.69 27.28
N ARG A 157 17.76 -30.45 26.18
CA ARG A 157 19.06 -30.81 25.59
C ARG A 157 19.75 -29.62 24.92
N PRO A 158 21.07 -29.42 25.08
CA PRO A 158 21.80 -28.37 24.36
C PRO A 158 21.66 -28.47 22.84
N ASN A 159 21.77 -29.67 22.27
CA ASN A 159 21.56 -29.95 20.85
C ASN A 159 20.30 -30.81 20.64
N LEU A 160 19.26 -30.21 20.07
CA LEU A 160 17.96 -30.86 19.81
C LEU A 160 18.04 -31.96 18.75
N MET A 161 19.00 -31.90 17.82
CA MET A 161 19.16 -32.84 16.70
C MET A 161 20.33 -33.83 16.88
N GLY A 162 21.00 -33.79 18.04
CA GLY A 162 22.09 -34.72 18.34
C GLY A 162 21.59 -36.15 18.57
N THR A 163 22.41 -37.13 18.21
CA THR A 163 22.12 -38.56 18.43
C THR A 163 21.87 -38.86 19.92
N LEU A 164 21.03 -39.86 20.20
CA LEU A 164 20.63 -40.25 21.54
C LEU A 164 21.40 -41.51 21.98
N PRO A 165 21.76 -41.65 23.27
CA PRO A 165 22.39 -42.86 23.78
C PRO A 165 21.50 -44.10 23.63
N GLY A 166 22.11 -45.28 23.41
CA GLY A 166 21.37 -46.54 23.23
C GLY A 166 20.43 -46.91 24.39
N TRP A 167 20.81 -46.57 25.63
CA TRP A 167 19.96 -46.80 26.82
C TRP A 167 18.65 -46.00 26.77
N TRP A 168 18.65 -44.81 26.14
CA TRP A 168 17.48 -43.96 26.02
C TRP A 168 16.43 -44.60 25.10
N HIS A 169 16.87 -45.20 23.99
CA HIS A 169 16.00 -45.93 23.08
C HIS A 169 15.39 -47.18 23.76
N ALA A 170 16.21 -47.94 24.49
CA ALA A 170 15.74 -49.11 25.23
C ALA A 170 14.71 -48.73 26.31
N LEU A 171 14.99 -47.70 27.10
CA LEU A 171 14.07 -47.21 28.13
C LEU A 171 12.75 -46.67 27.53
N THR A 172 12.84 -45.91 26.43
CA THR A 172 11.65 -45.40 25.72
C THR A 172 10.79 -46.54 25.18
N ALA A 173 11.41 -47.58 24.60
CA ALA A 173 10.71 -48.75 24.09
C ALA A 173 9.96 -49.51 25.19
N VAL A 174 10.59 -49.69 26.37
CA VAL A 174 9.96 -50.33 27.53
C VAL A 174 8.78 -49.49 28.05
N MET A 175 8.96 -48.18 28.19
CA MET A 175 7.90 -47.27 28.64
C MET A 175 6.71 -47.23 27.67
N LEU A 176 6.99 -47.19 26.36
CA LEU A 176 5.98 -47.21 25.31
C LEU A 176 5.22 -48.54 25.27
N ALA A 177 5.91 -49.68 25.36
CA ALA A 177 5.27 -51.00 25.38
C ALA A 177 4.34 -51.16 26.59
N GLY A 178 4.81 -50.76 27.79
CA GLY A 178 4.01 -50.79 29.02
C GLY A 178 2.78 -49.88 28.95
N ALA A 179 2.92 -48.69 28.36
CA ALA A 179 1.80 -47.77 28.14
C ALA A 179 0.78 -48.34 27.14
N LEU A 180 1.22 -48.86 25.99
CA LEU A 180 0.35 -49.38 24.94
C LEU A 180 -0.41 -50.64 25.36
N ILE A 181 0.29 -51.65 25.88
CA ILE A 181 -0.32 -52.93 26.28
C ILE A 181 -1.38 -52.69 27.38
N GLY A 182 -1.03 -51.90 28.39
CA GLY A 182 -1.97 -51.54 29.45
C GLY A 182 -3.18 -50.74 28.95
N SER A 183 -2.95 -49.80 28.02
CA SER A 183 -4.03 -48.99 27.43
C SER A 183 -5.03 -49.83 26.66
N VAL A 184 -4.56 -50.78 25.85
CA VAL A 184 -5.42 -51.68 25.05
C VAL A 184 -6.31 -52.53 25.96
N VAL A 185 -5.74 -53.09 27.03
CA VAL A 185 -6.50 -53.93 27.98
C VAL A 185 -7.57 -53.11 28.72
N ILE A 186 -7.22 -51.91 29.20
CA ILE A 186 -8.14 -51.06 29.97
C ILE A 186 -9.24 -50.48 29.08
N ILE A 187 -8.88 -49.92 27.92
CA ILE A 187 -9.84 -49.32 26.98
C ILE A 187 -10.72 -50.39 26.33
N GLY A 188 -10.18 -51.57 26.02
CA GLY A 188 -10.94 -52.69 25.47
C GLY A 188 -12.03 -53.21 26.41
N ARG A 189 -11.74 -53.29 27.72
CA ARG A 189 -12.73 -53.64 28.75
C ARG A 189 -13.83 -52.58 28.87
N TRP A 190 -13.46 -51.32 28.76
CA TRP A 190 -14.40 -50.21 28.83
C TRP A 190 -15.28 -50.06 27.57
N LEU A 191 -14.73 -50.30 26.37
CA LEU A 191 -15.51 -50.28 25.12
C LEU A 191 -16.59 -51.37 25.08
N LYS A 192 -16.31 -52.55 25.66
CA LYS A 192 -17.29 -53.63 25.79
C LYS A 192 -18.46 -53.31 26.72
N SER A 193 -18.36 -52.27 27.56
CA SER A 193 -19.36 -51.93 28.60
C SER A 193 -20.18 -50.65 28.30
N ARG A 194 -20.07 -50.03 27.11
CA ARG A 194 -20.81 -48.80 26.76
C ARG A 194 -22.20 -49.05 26.13
N PRO A 195 -23.27 -48.33 26.54
CA PRO A 195 -24.56 -48.34 25.84
C PRO A 195 -24.53 -47.50 24.54
N LYS A 196 -25.24 -47.96 23.50
CA LYS A 196 -25.29 -47.36 22.15
C LYS A 196 -26.42 -46.32 22.04
N THR A 197 -26.13 -45.02 22.04
CA THR A 197 -27.11 -43.98 21.66
C THR A 197 -26.52 -42.98 20.65
N ARG A 198 -27.20 -42.85 19.49
CA ARG A 198 -26.85 -42.01 18.33
C ARG A 198 -27.86 -40.87 18.20
N ARG A 199 -27.40 -39.63 17.97
CA ARG A 199 -28.12 -38.65 17.15
C ARG A 199 -27.15 -38.13 16.07
N PRO A 200 -27.31 -38.52 14.79
CA PRO A 200 -26.45 -38.04 13.71
C PRO A 200 -26.89 -36.66 13.19
N LEU A 201 -25.92 -35.87 12.69
CA LEU A 201 -26.18 -34.64 11.94
C LEU A 201 -26.89 -34.95 10.60
N PRO A 202 -27.69 -34.02 10.04
CA PRO A 202 -28.33 -34.18 8.73
C PRO A 202 -27.32 -34.49 7.62
N LYS A 203 -27.65 -35.42 6.72
CA LYS A 203 -26.71 -36.00 5.72
C LYS A 203 -26.03 -34.98 4.81
N GLY A 204 -26.69 -33.86 4.46
CA GLY A 204 -26.15 -32.82 3.57
C GLY A 204 -25.36 -31.70 4.26
N MET A 205 -25.54 -31.52 5.58
CA MET A 205 -24.94 -30.39 6.30
C MET A 205 -23.45 -30.60 6.55
N ARG A 206 -23.04 -31.85 6.76
CA ARG A 206 -21.64 -32.22 6.95
C ARG A 206 -20.78 -31.99 5.69
N PRO A 207 -21.16 -32.48 4.49
CA PRO A 207 -20.41 -32.17 3.27
C PRO A 207 -20.49 -30.69 2.90
N ALA A 208 -21.62 -30.00 3.12
CA ALA A 208 -21.72 -28.56 2.83
C ALA A 208 -20.76 -27.71 3.68
N LEU A 209 -20.64 -27.99 4.99
CA LEU A 209 -19.69 -27.32 5.88
C LEU A 209 -18.22 -27.63 5.53
N ILE A 210 -17.94 -28.86 5.07
CA ILE A 210 -16.60 -29.25 4.61
C ILE A 210 -16.25 -28.52 3.30
N VAL A 211 -17.16 -28.52 2.32
CA VAL A 211 -16.92 -27.89 1.01
C VAL A 211 -16.80 -26.37 1.15
N SER A 212 -17.70 -25.72 1.90
CA SER A 212 -17.59 -24.28 2.17
C SER A 212 -16.32 -23.93 2.95
N GLY A 213 -15.96 -24.72 3.96
CA GLY A 213 -14.69 -24.56 4.68
C GLY A 213 -13.46 -24.68 3.77
N VAL A 214 -13.43 -25.67 2.87
CA VAL A 214 -12.34 -25.87 1.91
C VAL A 214 -12.26 -24.73 0.89
N ILE A 215 -13.39 -24.31 0.30
CA ILE A 215 -13.43 -23.21 -0.68
C ILE A 215 -12.95 -21.91 -0.04
N THR A 216 -13.48 -21.55 1.14
CA THR A 216 -13.09 -20.34 1.86
C THR A 216 -11.60 -20.36 2.25
N LEU A 217 -11.09 -21.51 2.70
CA LEU A 217 -9.66 -21.67 2.99
C LEU A 217 -8.80 -21.52 1.72
N SER A 218 -9.23 -22.07 0.57
CA SER A 218 -8.46 -22.07 -0.69
C SER A 218 -8.37 -20.67 -1.30
N VAL A 219 -9.50 -19.96 -1.38
CA VAL A 219 -9.53 -18.58 -1.86
C VAL A 219 -8.77 -17.67 -0.91
N GLY A 220 -8.97 -17.81 0.40
CA GLY A 220 -8.27 -17.04 1.41
C GLY A 220 -6.75 -17.24 1.34
N SER A 221 -6.28 -18.46 1.13
CA SER A 221 -4.84 -18.77 1.10
C SER A 221 -4.15 -18.38 -0.20
N PHE A 222 -4.87 -18.36 -1.33
CA PHE A 222 -4.36 -17.80 -2.59
C PHE A 222 -4.17 -16.29 -2.48
N TYR A 223 -5.19 -15.58 -1.96
CA TYR A 223 -5.12 -14.14 -1.71
C TYR A 223 -4.02 -13.79 -0.70
N PHE A 224 -3.97 -14.55 0.41
CA PHE A 224 -2.90 -14.53 1.39
C PHE A 224 -1.60 -15.24 0.94
N GLY A 225 -1.41 -15.56 -0.33
CA GLY A 225 -0.09 -15.85 -0.92
C GLY A 225 0.39 -14.65 -1.75
N ARG A 226 -0.55 -14.01 -2.45
CA ARG A 226 -0.28 -12.88 -3.34
C ARG A 226 0.31 -11.64 -2.63
N LEU A 227 -0.21 -11.22 -1.48
CA LEU A 227 0.28 -10.03 -0.74
C LEU A 227 1.70 -10.14 -0.09
N THR A 228 2.24 -11.32 0.25
CA THR A 228 3.57 -11.47 0.91
C THR A 228 4.62 -12.11 0.04
N ILE A 229 4.25 -12.72 -1.09
CA ILE A 229 5.24 -13.08 -2.10
C ILE A 229 6.02 -11.82 -2.44
N PRO A 230 7.35 -11.79 -2.19
CA PRO A 230 8.17 -10.67 -2.61
C PRO A 230 7.99 -10.50 -4.12
N PRO A 231 7.90 -9.25 -4.62
CA PRO A 231 7.81 -9.04 -6.05
C PRO A 231 9.00 -9.73 -6.74
N PRO A 232 8.82 -10.28 -7.95
CA PRO A 232 9.91 -10.92 -8.66
C PRO A 232 11.10 -9.96 -8.74
N SER A 233 12.26 -10.42 -8.30
CA SER A 233 13.46 -9.60 -8.34
C SER A 233 13.83 -9.35 -9.80
N PRO A 234 14.33 -8.14 -10.15
CA PRO A 234 14.96 -7.94 -11.45
C PRO A 234 16.16 -8.88 -11.67
N PHE A 235 16.59 -9.66 -10.69
CA PHE A 235 17.69 -10.62 -10.83
C PHE A 235 17.24 -12.08 -10.98
N ASP A 236 15.95 -12.41 -10.80
CA ASP A 236 15.46 -13.81 -10.78
C ASP A 236 15.46 -14.49 -12.16
N ASN A 237 15.29 -13.71 -13.24
CA ASN A 237 15.20 -14.20 -14.63
C ASN A 237 16.33 -13.64 -15.51
N ALA A 238 17.52 -13.39 -14.95
CA ALA A 238 18.65 -12.91 -15.73
C ALA A 238 19.20 -14.03 -16.64
N HIS A 239 18.60 -14.22 -17.82
CA HIS A 239 19.23 -14.95 -18.91
C HIS A 239 20.52 -14.21 -19.26
N SER A 240 21.65 -14.77 -18.86
CA SER A 240 22.96 -14.20 -19.13
C SER A 240 23.31 -14.36 -20.62
N MET A 241 22.83 -13.40 -21.42
CA MET A 241 23.23 -13.19 -22.83
C MET A 241 24.76 -13.00 -22.97
N LEU A 242 25.47 -12.72 -21.87
CA LEU A 242 26.93 -12.60 -21.85
C LEU A 242 27.65 -13.88 -22.33
N ALA A 243 27.04 -15.06 -22.14
CA ALA A 243 27.64 -16.32 -22.54
C ALA A 243 27.55 -16.56 -24.06
N THR A 244 26.66 -15.85 -24.75
CA THR A 244 26.42 -15.99 -26.19
C THR A 244 27.17 -14.95 -27.02
N LEU A 245 27.77 -13.93 -26.38
CA LEU A 245 28.55 -12.89 -27.05
C LEU A 245 29.97 -13.39 -27.33
N SER A 246 30.52 -13.00 -28.49
CA SER A 246 31.96 -13.15 -28.73
C SER A 246 32.78 -12.25 -27.80
N THR A 247 34.06 -12.54 -27.64
CA THR A 247 34.97 -11.76 -26.79
C THR A 247 35.07 -10.30 -27.24
N VAL A 248 35.09 -10.05 -28.55
CA VAL A 248 35.15 -8.71 -29.15
C VAL A 248 33.87 -7.92 -28.87
N GLU A 249 32.70 -8.51 -29.11
CA GLU A 249 31.40 -7.85 -28.85
C GLU A 249 31.23 -7.52 -27.36
N LEU A 250 31.65 -8.43 -26.48
CA LEU A 250 31.59 -8.21 -25.03
C LEU A 250 32.52 -7.08 -24.58
N GLU A 251 33.72 -7.00 -25.14
CA GLU A 251 34.67 -5.93 -24.85
C GLU A 251 34.13 -4.56 -25.28
N GLU A 252 33.58 -4.45 -26.49
CA GLU A 252 32.97 -3.21 -26.97
C GLU A 252 31.78 -2.78 -26.10
N GLN A 253 30.93 -3.73 -25.71
CA GLN A 253 29.80 -3.46 -24.81
C GLN A 253 30.29 -2.97 -23.44
N LEU A 254 31.30 -3.62 -22.86
CA LEU A 254 31.89 -3.22 -21.59
C LEU A 254 32.50 -1.81 -21.64
N ASN A 255 33.15 -1.45 -22.75
CA ASN A 255 33.70 -0.11 -22.94
C ASN A 255 32.60 0.95 -22.90
N ARG A 256 31.50 0.74 -23.65
CA ARG A 256 30.34 1.66 -23.66
C ARG A 256 29.66 1.74 -22.30
N ASP A 257 29.40 0.60 -21.68
CA ASP A 257 28.67 0.53 -20.41
C ASP A 257 29.49 1.06 -19.23
N THR A 258 30.82 0.94 -19.28
CA THR A 258 31.71 1.56 -18.27
C THR A 258 31.60 3.07 -18.31
N VAL A 259 31.65 3.68 -19.50
CA VAL A 259 31.46 5.13 -19.66
C VAL A 259 30.06 5.55 -19.21
N ARG A 260 29.02 4.76 -19.57
CA ARG A 260 27.64 5.01 -19.13
C ARG A 260 27.51 4.94 -17.61
N LEU A 261 28.10 3.93 -16.97
CA LEU A 261 28.09 3.76 -15.51
C LEU A 261 28.72 4.94 -14.79
N LYS A 262 29.88 5.43 -15.26
CA LYS A 262 30.53 6.63 -14.69
C LYS A 262 29.61 7.84 -14.73
N LYS A 263 28.99 8.12 -15.90
CA LYS A 263 28.02 9.21 -16.06
C LYS A 263 26.77 9.06 -15.17
N LEU A 264 26.24 7.83 -15.04
CA LEU A 264 25.10 7.56 -14.16
C LEU A 264 25.46 7.77 -12.69
N ALA A 265 26.67 7.37 -12.27
CA ALA A 265 27.15 7.57 -10.91
C ALA A 265 27.34 9.06 -10.57
N GLU A 266 27.95 9.82 -11.49
CA GLU A 266 28.08 11.28 -11.36
C GLU A 266 26.72 11.98 -11.33
N GLY A 267 25.82 11.63 -12.25
CA GLY A 267 24.46 12.17 -12.31
C GLY A 267 23.67 11.91 -11.01
N MET A 268 23.84 10.73 -10.41
CA MET A 268 23.22 10.40 -9.13
C MET A 268 23.77 11.23 -7.96
N ASP A 269 25.08 11.53 -7.97
CA ASP A 269 25.72 12.37 -6.96
C ASP A 269 25.30 13.84 -7.07
N VAL A 270 25.19 14.37 -8.30
CA VAL A 270 24.65 15.71 -8.57
C VAL A 270 23.20 15.80 -8.12
N LEU A 271 22.37 14.83 -8.52
CA LEU A 271 20.95 14.80 -8.18
C LEU A 271 20.72 14.78 -6.66
N ARG A 272 21.56 14.04 -5.92
CA ARG A 272 21.51 14.04 -4.45
C ARG A 272 21.77 15.44 -3.89
N THR A 273 22.77 16.15 -4.43
CA THR A 273 23.13 17.50 -3.98
C THR A 273 21.99 18.50 -4.25
N GLU A 274 21.37 18.42 -5.43
CA GLU A 274 20.19 19.23 -5.79
C GLU A 274 19.00 18.93 -4.85
N ALA A 275 18.73 17.65 -4.57
CA ALA A 275 17.66 17.24 -3.65
C ALA A 275 17.92 17.69 -2.20
N ASP A 276 19.18 17.69 -1.77
CA ASP A 276 19.56 18.18 -0.44
C ASP A 276 19.33 19.69 -0.31
N ALA A 277 19.75 20.47 -1.33
CA ALA A 277 19.53 21.91 -1.38
C ALA A 277 18.04 22.26 -1.43
N LEU A 278 17.25 21.57 -2.26
CA LEU A 278 15.81 21.77 -2.34
C LEU A 278 15.13 21.50 -1.00
N HIS A 279 15.43 20.36 -0.37
CA HIS A 279 14.83 19.99 0.92
C HIS A 279 15.15 21.02 2.01
N GLN A 280 16.40 21.49 2.08
CA GLN A 280 16.80 22.53 3.04
C GLN A 280 16.04 23.84 2.82
N ARG A 281 15.84 24.25 1.56
CA ARG A 281 15.07 25.45 1.21
C ARG A 281 13.61 25.34 1.64
N ILE A 282 12.96 24.21 1.36
CA ILE A 282 11.55 23.96 1.72
C ILE A 282 11.39 23.97 3.24
N VAL A 283 12.24 23.23 3.97
CA VAL A 283 12.19 23.18 5.44
C VAL A 283 12.45 24.54 6.08
N ALA A 284 13.37 25.34 5.53
CA ALA A 284 13.64 26.69 6.02
C ALA A 284 12.41 27.61 5.82
N ARG A 285 11.74 27.53 4.66
CA ARG A 285 10.50 28.26 4.40
C ARG A 285 9.38 27.82 5.35
N GLN A 286 9.12 26.52 5.48
CA GLN A 286 8.05 25.99 6.35
C GLN A 286 8.20 26.53 7.79
N LYS A 287 9.43 26.58 8.30
CA LYS A 287 9.75 27.16 9.62
C LYS A 287 9.51 28.66 9.74
N GLN A 288 9.73 29.44 8.67
CA GLN A 288 9.59 30.90 8.69
C GLN A 288 8.15 31.37 8.40
N GLY A 289 7.42 30.66 7.54
CA GLY A 289 6.10 31.07 7.05
C GLY A 289 4.91 30.45 7.79
N GLY A 290 5.12 29.54 8.74
CA GLY A 290 4.04 28.88 9.49
C GLY A 290 3.10 28.00 8.65
N GLY A 291 3.47 27.70 7.40
CA GLY A 291 2.75 26.80 6.50
C GLY A 291 3.49 25.48 6.38
N GLU A 292 2.84 24.39 6.79
CA GLU A 292 3.38 23.03 6.67
C GLU A 292 3.36 22.56 5.20
N ASP A 293 2.41 23.01 4.38
CA ASP A 293 2.20 22.46 3.03
C ASP A 293 3.29 22.84 1.98
N TYR A 294 3.47 21.97 0.97
CA TYR A 294 4.30 22.21 -0.22
C TYR A 294 3.63 23.23 -1.17
N LEU A 295 4.40 24.21 -1.66
CA LEU A 295 3.93 25.13 -2.68
C LEU A 295 3.90 24.48 -4.08
N PRO A 296 3.04 24.92 -5.02
CA PRO A 296 2.97 24.35 -6.38
C PRO A 296 4.31 24.25 -7.13
N ASN A 297 5.18 25.25 -6.97
CA ASN A 297 6.53 25.22 -7.54
C ASN A 297 7.44 24.22 -6.83
N GLU A 298 7.38 24.15 -5.50
CA GLU A 298 8.14 23.18 -4.70
C GLU A 298 7.74 21.75 -5.04
N SER A 299 6.43 21.47 -5.14
CA SER A 299 5.88 20.20 -5.60
C SER A 299 6.45 19.79 -6.96
N ARG A 300 6.46 20.72 -7.92
CA ARG A 300 6.98 20.49 -9.27
C ARG A 300 8.48 20.17 -9.26
N GLU A 301 9.26 20.89 -8.46
CA GLU A 301 10.70 20.66 -8.32
C GLU A 301 11.00 19.30 -7.67
N VAL A 302 10.29 18.95 -6.59
CA VAL A 302 10.40 17.64 -5.92
C VAL A 302 10.11 16.52 -6.92
N ARG A 303 9.00 16.64 -7.66
CA ARG A 303 8.58 15.65 -8.66
C ARG A 303 9.61 15.51 -9.79
N HIS A 304 10.13 16.61 -10.31
CA HIS A 304 11.15 16.58 -11.37
C HIS A 304 12.43 15.87 -10.92
N LEU A 305 12.92 16.16 -9.70
CA LEU A 305 14.08 15.46 -9.14
C LEU A 305 13.80 13.97 -8.96
N PHE A 306 12.59 13.61 -8.51
CA PHE A 306 12.24 12.22 -8.28
C PHE A 306 12.11 11.42 -9.59
N ILE A 307 11.55 12.00 -10.65
CA ILE A 307 11.51 11.39 -12.00
C ILE A 307 12.94 11.10 -12.49
N ARG A 308 13.86 12.06 -12.35
CA ARG A 308 15.28 11.87 -12.71
C ARG A 308 15.94 10.76 -11.89
N TYR A 309 15.65 10.69 -10.58
CA TYR A 309 16.14 9.63 -9.69
C TYR A 309 15.67 8.24 -10.16
N ILE A 310 14.38 8.08 -10.43
CA ILE A 310 13.81 6.83 -10.93
C ILE A 310 14.42 6.43 -12.27
N GLY A 311 14.64 7.39 -13.17
CA GLY A 311 15.35 7.19 -14.44
C GLY A 311 16.76 6.62 -14.25
N TYR A 312 17.61 7.29 -13.45
CA TYR A 312 18.96 6.79 -13.16
C TYR A 312 18.95 5.44 -12.45
N ARG A 313 18.04 5.24 -11.49
CA ARG A 313 17.90 3.97 -10.78
C ARG A 313 17.59 2.83 -11.75
N LYS A 314 16.64 3.03 -12.66
CA LYS A 314 16.25 2.03 -13.67
C LYS A 314 17.44 1.61 -14.53
N ASP A 315 18.23 2.57 -14.99
CA ASP A 315 19.42 2.31 -15.81
C ASP A 315 20.52 1.58 -15.06
N LEU A 316 20.78 1.94 -13.80
CA LEU A 316 21.77 1.25 -12.96
C LEU A 316 21.36 -0.19 -12.64
N LEU A 317 20.07 -0.42 -12.34
CA LEU A 317 19.54 -1.77 -12.12
C LEU A 317 19.60 -2.60 -13.41
N HIS A 318 19.37 -1.99 -14.57
CA HIS A 318 19.53 -2.65 -15.86
C HIS A 318 20.98 -3.10 -16.08
N LEU A 319 21.97 -2.22 -15.89
CA LEU A 319 23.38 -2.58 -15.98
C LEU A 319 23.75 -3.71 -15.02
N SER A 320 23.32 -3.62 -13.76
CA SER A 320 23.55 -4.67 -12.79
C SER A 320 22.97 -6.03 -13.23
N ARG A 321 21.74 -6.02 -13.77
CA ARG A 321 21.07 -7.23 -14.27
C ARG A 321 21.80 -7.84 -15.48
N VAL A 322 22.27 -7.02 -16.41
CA VAL A 322 23.03 -7.50 -17.58
C VAL A 322 24.28 -8.25 -17.13
N TYR A 323 25.01 -7.69 -16.16
CA TYR A 323 26.31 -8.21 -15.76
C TYR A 323 26.30 -9.24 -14.62
N ILE A 324 25.14 -9.54 -14.00
CA ILE A 324 25.04 -10.54 -12.92
C ILE A 324 25.46 -11.96 -13.37
N GLY A 325 25.38 -12.22 -14.68
CA GLY A 325 25.77 -13.47 -15.32
C GLY A 325 27.27 -13.67 -15.56
N PHE A 326 28.13 -12.77 -15.08
CA PHE A 326 29.58 -12.73 -15.36
C PHE A 326 30.28 -14.09 -15.22
N LYS A 327 29.84 -14.96 -14.29
CA LYS A 327 30.42 -16.29 -14.08
C LYS A 327 30.43 -17.20 -15.33
N LYS A 328 29.59 -16.91 -16.33
CA LYS A 328 29.54 -17.67 -17.59
C LYS A 328 30.53 -17.19 -18.66
N VAL A 329 31.22 -16.06 -18.43
CA VAL A 329 32.23 -15.51 -19.35
C VAL A 329 33.51 -16.32 -19.22
N GLN A 330 34.02 -16.88 -20.32
CA GLN A 330 35.19 -17.76 -20.29
C GLN A 330 36.49 -16.99 -20.03
N ASP A 331 36.70 -15.88 -20.72
CA ASP A 331 37.87 -15.02 -20.54
C ASP A 331 37.90 -14.41 -19.12
N GLU A 332 39.01 -14.58 -18.40
CA GLU A 332 39.13 -14.15 -17.00
C GLU A 332 39.10 -12.62 -16.87
N THR A 333 39.73 -11.89 -17.78
CA THR A 333 39.79 -10.43 -17.74
C THR A 333 38.41 -9.83 -18.00
N LEU A 334 37.70 -10.30 -19.03
CA LEU A 334 36.35 -9.86 -19.34
C LEU A 334 35.35 -10.27 -18.25
N ARG A 335 35.55 -11.44 -17.62
CA ARG A 335 34.75 -11.88 -16.46
C ARG A 335 34.90 -10.92 -15.29
N ASP A 336 36.13 -10.51 -14.98
CA ASP A 336 36.40 -9.55 -13.91
C ASP A 336 35.81 -8.18 -14.21
N ARG A 337 35.93 -7.69 -15.46
CA ARG A 337 35.30 -6.45 -15.91
C ARG A 337 33.78 -6.51 -15.80
N CYS A 338 33.16 -7.61 -16.24
CA CYS A 338 31.71 -7.82 -16.08
C CYS A 338 31.31 -7.75 -14.61
N PHE A 339 32.02 -8.47 -13.72
CA PHE A 339 31.75 -8.44 -12.29
C PHE A 339 31.83 -7.02 -11.72
N LEU A 340 32.92 -6.30 -11.98
CA LEU A 340 33.15 -4.96 -11.45
C LEU A 340 32.09 -3.96 -11.95
N THR A 341 31.74 -4.01 -13.25
CA THR A 341 30.67 -3.19 -13.82
C THR A 341 29.31 -3.46 -13.19
N GLY A 342 28.90 -4.73 -13.14
CA GLY A 342 27.60 -5.12 -12.59
C GLY A 342 27.46 -4.85 -11.09
N TYR A 343 28.51 -5.15 -10.33
CA TYR A 343 28.52 -4.93 -8.88
C TYR A 343 28.59 -3.44 -8.54
N CYS A 344 29.42 -2.65 -9.24
CA CYS A 344 29.48 -1.20 -9.03
C CYS A 344 28.13 -0.54 -9.34
N ALA A 345 27.46 -0.91 -10.44
CA ALA A 345 26.11 -0.40 -10.76
C ALA A 345 25.10 -0.71 -9.64
N ALA A 346 25.12 -1.93 -9.10
CA ALA A 346 24.27 -2.33 -7.96
C ALA A 346 24.56 -1.49 -6.72
N VAL A 347 25.85 -1.29 -6.40
CA VAL A 347 26.30 -0.52 -5.24
C VAL A 347 25.85 0.94 -5.34
N VAL A 348 25.99 1.58 -6.51
CA VAL A 348 25.53 2.96 -6.74
C VAL A 348 24.01 3.06 -6.55
N ALA A 349 23.24 2.15 -7.12
CA ALA A 349 21.78 2.14 -7.00
C ALA A 349 21.30 1.90 -5.56
N LEU A 350 21.98 1.02 -4.82
CA LEU A 350 21.68 0.74 -3.42
C LEU A 350 22.11 1.89 -2.49
N GLU A 351 23.29 2.48 -2.70
CA GLU A 351 23.74 3.65 -1.93
C GLU A 351 22.76 4.80 -2.06
N ALA A 352 22.42 5.17 -3.30
CA ALA A 352 21.50 6.26 -3.58
C ALA A 352 20.12 5.98 -2.99
N GLY A 353 19.58 4.78 -3.19
CA GLY A 353 18.26 4.42 -2.68
C GLY A 353 18.20 4.32 -1.15
N ARG A 354 19.21 3.78 -0.47
CA ARG A 354 19.22 3.73 1.00
C ARG A 354 19.42 5.10 1.61
N THR A 355 20.26 5.95 1.02
CA THR A 355 20.43 7.35 1.45
C THR A 355 19.11 8.11 1.32
N PHE A 356 18.48 8.01 0.14
CA PHE A 356 17.17 8.62 -0.14
C PHE A 356 16.09 8.15 0.85
N VAL A 357 15.93 6.84 1.02
CA VAL A 357 14.93 6.27 1.94
C VAL A 357 15.22 6.65 3.38
N ALA A 358 16.47 6.60 3.83
CA ALA A 358 16.81 6.97 5.21
C ALA A 358 16.46 8.42 5.53
N LYS A 359 16.57 9.31 4.54
CA LYS A 359 16.27 10.73 4.70
C LYS A 359 14.77 11.03 4.77
N TYR A 360 13.97 10.40 3.90
CA TYR A 360 12.56 10.78 3.73
C TYR A 360 11.55 9.80 4.34
N ARG A 361 11.94 8.57 4.73
CA ARG A 361 11.00 7.54 5.24
C ARG A 361 10.21 8.00 6.47
N ASP A 362 10.85 8.70 7.39
CA ASP A 362 10.26 9.13 8.66
C ASP A 362 9.69 10.55 8.59
N ASN A 363 9.63 11.15 7.40
CA ASN A 363 8.91 12.40 7.13
C ASN A 363 7.66 12.04 6.30
N ASP A 364 6.52 11.90 6.97
CA ASP A 364 5.28 11.42 6.35
C ASP A 364 4.82 12.35 5.20
N GLU A 365 4.93 13.67 5.37
CA GLU A 365 4.54 14.64 4.34
C GLU A 365 5.40 14.52 3.07
N ALA A 366 6.72 14.48 3.23
CA ALA A 366 7.64 14.29 2.09
C ALA A 366 7.44 12.93 1.43
N ARG A 367 7.15 11.89 2.23
CA ARG A 367 6.90 10.53 1.77
C ARG A 367 5.60 10.44 0.96
N ASP A 368 4.53 11.08 1.41
CA ASP A 368 3.27 11.17 0.68
C ASP A 368 3.47 11.92 -0.63
N LYS A 369 4.19 13.05 -0.59
CA LYS A 369 4.51 13.83 -1.79
C LYS A 369 5.31 13.05 -2.83
N LEU A 370 6.27 12.23 -2.39
CA LEU A 370 7.06 11.35 -3.26
C LEU A 370 6.29 10.12 -3.75
N ASN A 371 5.11 9.83 -3.20
CA ASN A 371 4.24 8.74 -3.61
C ASN A 371 3.12 9.20 -4.57
N GLU A 372 2.99 10.50 -4.86
CA GLU A 372 2.11 11.01 -5.91
C GLU A 372 2.49 10.47 -7.29
N GLY A 373 1.48 10.18 -8.13
CA GLY A 373 1.68 9.82 -9.52
C GLY A 373 1.78 11.04 -10.45
N GLU A 374 2.41 10.86 -11.60
CA GLU A 374 2.42 11.81 -12.72
C GLU A 374 2.09 11.04 -14.01
N PRO A 375 0.93 11.32 -14.65
CA PRO A 375 0.50 10.59 -15.85
C PRO A 375 1.60 10.50 -16.91
N GLY A 376 1.93 9.28 -17.36
CA GLY A 376 2.96 9.03 -18.37
C GLY A 376 4.41 9.05 -17.88
N TRP A 377 4.70 9.61 -16.70
CA TRP A 377 6.08 9.80 -16.20
C TRP A 377 6.39 9.04 -14.92
N LEU A 378 5.43 8.94 -13.99
CA LEU A 378 5.62 8.35 -12.66
C LEU A 378 4.34 7.65 -12.19
N GLU A 379 4.43 6.38 -11.79
CA GLU A 379 3.30 5.70 -11.15
C GLU A 379 3.18 6.14 -9.68
N ALA A 380 1.97 6.13 -9.12
CA ALA A 380 1.79 6.40 -7.69
C ALA A 380 2.46 5.30 -6.83
N GLY A 381 3.11 5.69 -5.73
CA GLY A 381 3.73 4.75 -4.79
C GLY A 381 5.19 4.41 -5.04
N GLN A 382 5.89 5.14 -5.92
CA GLN A 382 7.26 4.79 -6.31
C GLN A 382 8.27 4.92 -5.17
N PHE A 383 8.04 5.78 -4.17
CA PHE A 383 8.89 5.81 -2.97
C PHE A 383 8.83 4.46 -2.24
N GLU A 384 7.65 3.87 -2.09
CA GLU A 384 7.48 2.55 -1.46
C GLU A 384 8.18 1.44 -2.26
N VAL A 385 8.12 1.50 -3.59
CA VAL A 385 8.84 0.55 -4.45
C VAL A 385 10.35 0.61 -4.17
N VAL A 386 10.90 1.81 -4.05
CA VAL A 386 12.31 2.02 -3.71
C VAL A 386 12.60 1.51 -2.29
N TYR A 387 11.80 1.90 -1.30
CA TYR A 387 11.95 1.47 0.10
C TYR A 387 11.98 -0.05 0.22
N HIS A 388 11.00 -0.74 -0.36
CA HIS A 388 10.91 -2.19 -0.32
C HIS A 388 12.04 -2.87 -1.09
N SER A 389 12.52 -2.26 -2.18
CA SER A 389 13.62 -2.80 -3.00
C SER A 389 14.97 -2.73 -2.28
N VAL A 390 15.28 -1.61 -1.61
CA VAL A 390 16.59 -1.40 -0.94
C VAL A 390 16.70 -2.07 0.44
N THR A 391 15.59 -2.62 0.93
CA THR A 391 15.49 -3.38 2.19
C THR A 391 15.21 -4.86 1.96
N ASP A 392 15.10 -5.28 0.69
CA ASP A 392 14.82 -6.66 0.35
C ASP A 392 16.00 -7.57 0.71
N ARG A 393 15.72 -8.67 1.42
CA ARG A 393 16.76 -9.58 1.91
C ARG A 393 17.55 -10.22 0.78
N TYR A 394 16.89 -10.60 -0.31
CA TYR A 394 17.57 -11.22 -1.43
C TYR A 394 18.58 -10.26 -2.07
N HIS A 395 18.21 -8.99 -2.23
CA HIS A 395 19.13 -7.97 -2.73
C HIS A 395 20.31 -7.71 -1.77
N MET A 396 20.05 -7.73 -0.46
CA MET A 396 21.10 -7.57 0.56
C MET A 396 22.05 -8.78 0.58
N ASP A 397 21.54 -10.01 0.47
CA ASP A 397 22.34 -11.23 0.41
C ASP A 397 23.24 -11.25 -0.84
N LEU A 398 22.71 -10.80 -1.99
CA LEU A 398 23.49 -10.62 -3.22
C LEU A 398 24.59 -9.57 -3.03
N PHE A 399 24.26 -8.42 -2.44
CA PHE A 399 25.22 -7.35 -2.15
C PHE A 399 26.36 -7.83 -1.23
N GLU A 400 26.05 -8.58 -0.17
CA GLU A 400 27.04 -9.13 0.75
C GLU A 400 27.89 -10.22 0.11
N THR A 401 27.27 -11.11 -0.66
CA THR A 401 27.95 -12.20 -1.37
C THR A 401 28.96 -11.66 -2.37
N TYR A 402 28.55 -10.71 -3.22
CA TYR A 402 29.44 -10.09 -4.17
C TYR A 402 30.44 -9.11 -3.52
N GLY A 403 30.08 -8.52 -2.38
CA GLY A 403 31.03 -7.75 -1.57
C GLY A 403 32.17 -8.59 -1.00
N ARG A 404 31.89 -9.83 -0.58
CA ARG A 404 32.93 -10.80 -0.20
C ARG A 404 33.81 -11.17 -1.38
N LEU A 405 33.21 -11.41 -2.56
CA LEU A 405 33.97 -11.70 -3.78
C LEU A 405 34.90 -10.54 -4.17
N PHE A 406 34.40 -9.29 -4.09
CA PHE A 406 35.20 -8.10 -4.33
C PHE A 406 36.40 -8.02 -3.38
N ARG A 407 36.16 -8.18 -2.06
CA ARG A 407 37.23 -8.13 -1.06
C ARG A 407 38.28 -9.22 -1.25
N ALA A 408 37.86 -10.44 -1.62
CA ALA A 408 38.76 -11.55 -1.85
C ALA A 408 39.71 -11.34 -3.04
N ASN A 409 39.28 -10.58 -4.06
CA ASN A 409 40.05 -10.38 -5.29
C ASN A 409 40.66 -8.97 -5.44
N ALA A 410 40.32 -8.02 -4.57
CA ALA A 410 40.77 -6.63 -4.68
C ALA A 410 42.30 -6.47 -4.70
N ALA A 411 43.03 -7.26 -3.92
CA ALA A 411 44.50 -7.21 -3.92
C ALA A 411 45.07 -7.68 -5.27
N ARG A 412 44.49 -8.72 -5.87
CA ARG A 412 44.87 -9.24 -7.19
C ARG A 412 44.64 -8.19 -8.27
N TRP A 413 43.46 -7.57 -8.32
CA TRP A 413 43.14 -6.54 -9.31
C TRP A 413 44.00 -5.29 -9.16
N LYS A 414 44.37 -4.93 -7.93
CA LYS A 414 45.27 -3.80 -7.69
C LYS A 414 46.69 -4.07 -8.19
N LEU A 415 47.20 -5.29 -7.99
CA LEU A 415 48.57 -5.66 -8.36
C LEU A 415 48.72 -5.91 -9.86
N ASN A 416 47.78 -6.65 -10.45
CA ASN A 416 47.85 -7.07 -11.85
C ASN A 416 47.24 -6.05 -12.82
N GLY A 417 46.47 -5.09 -12.30
CA GLY A 417 45.57 -4.27 -13.12
C GLY A 417 44.40 -5.09 -13.69
N VAL A 418 43.42 -4.38 -14.27
CA VAL A 418 42.35 -4.97 -15.08
C VAL A 418 42.38 -4.29 -16.44
N THR A 419 42.90 -4.98 -17.46
CA THR A 419 43.10 -4.41 -18.80
C THR A 419 41.80 -3.81 -19.34
N GLY A 420 41.86 -2.58 -19.86
CA GLY A 420 40.68 -1.88 -20.39
C GLY A 420 39.68 -1.39 -19.32
N MET A 421 40.11 -1.29 -18.05
CA MET A 421 39.28 -0.77 -16.96
C MET A 421 40.09 0.06 -15.96
N ASP A 422 39.52 1.18 -15.53
CA ASP A 422 40.05 2.04 -14.47
C ASP A 422 39.70 1.47 -13.09
N PHE A 423 40.48 0.49 -12.62
CA PHE A 423 40.18 -0.25 -11.39
C PHE A 423 40.12 0.65 -10.15
N GLU A 424 40.96 1.69 -10.04
CA GLU A 424 40.97 2.56 -8.87
C GLU A 424 39.64 3.33 -8.72
N TRP A 425 39.10 3.88 -9.81
CA TRP A 425 37.77 4.52 -9.77
C TRP A 425 36.67 3.55 -9.32
N PHE A 426 36.66 2.32 -9.85
CA PHE A 426 35.68 1.30 -9.46
C PHE A 426 35.82 0.91 -8.00
N SER A 427 37.06 0.68 -7.56
CA SER A 427 37.39 0.29 -6.20
C SER A 427 36.94 1.35 -5.19
N ASP A 428 37.21 2.63 -5.47
CA ASP A 428 36.80 3.74 -4.62
C ASP A 428 35.29 3.92 -4.61
N ARG A 429 34.62 3.84 -5.78
CA ARG A 429 33.16 3.94 -5.86
C ARG A 429 32.47 2.82 -5.08
N ILE A 430 32.94 1.58 -5.23
CA ILE A 430 32.40 0.41 -4.51
C ILE A 430 32.63 0.56 -3.00
N ARG A 431 33.85 0.89 -2.57
CA ARG A 431 34.17 1.06 -1.14
C ARG A 431 33.37 2.18 -0.50
N ARG A 432 33.20 3.32 -1.20
CA ARG A 432 32.34 4.42 -0.75
C ARG A 432 30.91 3.91 -0.51
N GLY A 433 30.30 3.25 -1.50
CA GLY A 433 28.96 2.71 -1.34
C GLY A 433 28.87 1.69 -0.20
N GLN A 434 29.83 0.77 -0.07
CA GLN A 434 29.87 -0.19 1.03
C GLN A 434 29.89 0.48 2.41
N ARG A 435 30.68 1.55 2.59
CA ARG A 435 30.70 2.33 3.86
C ARG A 435 29.35 2.98 4.14
N THR A 436 28.74 3.62 3.13
CA THR A 436 27.42 4.23 3.28
C THR A 436 26.35 3.20 3.65
N LEU A 437 26.36 2.03 3.01
CA LEU A 437 25.42 0.96 3.31
C LEU A 437 25.58 0.39 4.73
N GLN A 438 26.80 0.33 5.25
CA GLN A 438 27.07 -0.08 6.64
C GLN A 438 26.63 0.97 7.66
N ALA A 439 26.72 2.25 7.31
CA ALA A 439 26.31 3.35 8.19
C ALA A 439 24.79 3.53 8.28
N ILE A 440 24.04 3.14 7.23
CA ILE A 440 22.60 3.34 7.16
C ILE A 440 21.86 2.06 7.58
N GLU A 441 21.32 2.06 8.79
CA GLU A 441 20.46 0.99 9.29
C GLU A 441 18.99 1.20 8.89
N LEU A 442 18.49 0.34 7.99
CA LEU A 442 17.06 0.24 7.66
C LEU A 442 16.54 -1.09 8.16
N ASN A 443 15.50 -1.07 9.01
CA ASN A 443 14.90 -2.28 9.57
C ASN A 443 14.12 -3.07 8.50
N PRO A 444 14.56 -4.30 8.13
CA PRO A 444 13.89 -5.10 7.11
C PRO A 444 12.49 -5.58 7.53
N VAL A 445 12.24 -5.75 8.84
CA VAL A 445 10.93 -6.13 9.36
C VAL A 445 9.94 -4.98 9.18
N ARG A 446 10.33 -3.74 9.50
CA ARG A 446 9.48 -2.56 9.27
C ARG A 446 9.14 -2.38 7.80
N ALA A 447 10.10 -2.59 6.90
CA ALA A 447 9.86 -2.52 5.45
C ALA A 447 8.93 -3.62 4.95
N TRP A 448 9.04 -4.83 5.50
CA TRP A 448 8.12 -5.92 5.21
C TRP A 448 6.70 -5.62 5.71
N LEU A 449 6.55 -5.10 6.94
CA LEU A 449 5.23 -4.69 7.48
C LEU A 449 4.58 -3.62 6.57
N SER A 450 5.35 -2.61 6.15
CA SER A 450 4.91 -1.55 5.22
C SER A 450 4.41 -2.13 3.89
N ARG A 451 5.15 -3.09 3.31
CA ARG A 451 4.80 -3.76 2.05
C ARG A 451 3.49 -4.52 2.13
N VAL A 452 3.27 -5.24 3.22
CA VAL A 452 2.04 -6.01 3.46
C VAL A 452 0.85 -5.07 3.67
N GLY A 453 1.03 -4.04 4.51
CA GLY A 453 0.02 -3.01 4.73
C GLY A 453 -0.40 -2.33 3.44
N ARG A 454 0.55 -1.96 2.58
CA ARG A 454 0.26 -1.31 1.30
C ARG A 454 -0.55 -2.17 0.34
N ARG A 455 -0.17 -3.44 0.12
CA ARG A 455 -0.94 -4.32 -0.80
C ARG A 455 -2.35 -4.61 -0.25
N LEU A 456 -2.50 -4.70 1.06
CA LEU A 456 -3.82 -4.77 1.71
C LEU A 456 -4.62 -3.50 1.45
N GLN A 457 -3.99 -2.33 1.62
CA GLN A 457 -4.61 -1.05 1.35
C GLN A 457 -4.97 -0.90 -0.13
N GLU A 458 -4.13 -1.29 -1.09
CA GLU A 458 -4.43 -1.29 -2.52
C GLU A 458 -5.65 -2.20 -2.84
N ASP A 459 -5.67 -3.42 -2.31
CA ASP A 459 -6.75 -4.38 -2.59
C ASP A 459 -8.07 -4.06 -1.86
N VAL A 460 -8.04 -3.34 -0.73
CA VAL A 460 -9.24 -2.84 -0.01
C VAL A 460 -9.71 -1.51 -0.59
N ASN A 461 -8.77 -0.65 -0.97
CA ASN A 461 -9.06 0.65 -1.57
C ASN A 461 -9.53 0.51 -3.01
N VAL A 462 -9.14 -0.49 -3.81
CA VAL A 462 -9.70 -0.63 -5.16
C VAL A 462 -11.23 -0.87 -5.15
N PRO A 463 -11.79 -1.78 -4.32
CA PRO A 463 -13.23 -1.91 -4.13
C PRO A 463 -13.86 -0.71 -3.43
N PHE A 464 -13.22 -0.17 -2.39
CA PHE A 464 -13.78 0.95 -1.63
C PHE A 464 -13.76 2.26 -2.43
N TYR A 465 -12.65 2.58 -3.11
CA TYR A 465 -12.54 3.68 -4.05
C TYR A 465 -13.42 3.46 -5.28
N GLY A 466 -13.60 2.22 -5.74
CA GLY A 466 -14.59 1.88 -6.77
C GLY A 466 -16.02 2.17 -6.31
N ALA A 467 -16.37 1.84 -5.06
CA ALA A 467 -17.66 2.12 -4.46
C ALA A 467 -17.86 3.60 -4.10
N GLN A 468 -16.82 4.28 -3.61
CA GLN A 468 -16.79 5.70 -3.32
C GLN A 468 -16.88 6.49 -4.63
N LYS A 469 -16.11 6.12 -5.67
CA LYS A 469 -16.24 6.68 -7.01
C LYS A 469 -17.64 6.41 -7.56
N MET A 470 -18.19 5.21 -7.41
CA MET A 470 -19.56 4.92 -7.84
C MET A 470 -20.57 5.78 -7.09
N MET A 471 -20.45 5.95 -5.77
CA MET A 471 -21.33 6.81 -4.97
C MET A 471 -21.13 8.28 -5.27
N ALA A 472 -19.90 8.74 -5.51
CA ALA A 472 -19.58 10.13 -5.76
C ALA A 472 -19.87 10.53 -7.21
N THR A 473 -19.70 9.64 -8.18
CA THR A 473 -20.23 9.77 -9.55
C THR A 473 -21.75 9.72 -9.51
N PHE A 474 -22.36 8.79 -8.76
CA PHE A 474 -23.81 8.80 -8.57
C PHE A 474 -24.28 10.12 -7.96
N MET A 475 -23.65 10.64 -6.90
CA MET A 475 -23.99 11.94 -6.31
C MET A 475 -23.65 13.12 -7.25
N GLY A 476 -22.58 13.01 -8.04
CA GLY A 476 -22.19 13.99 -9.05
C GLY A 476 -23.13 14.03 -10.25
N ASP A 477 -23.78 12.91 -10.59
CA ASP A 477 -24.72 12.78 -11.70
C ASP A 477 -26.19 12.85 -11.24
N THR A 478 -26.46 12.64 -9.95
CA THR A 478 -27.82 12.67 -9.39
C THR A 478 -28.30 14.11 -9.36
N ARG A 479 -29.18 14.41 -10.31
CA ARG A 479 -29.93 15.65 -10.38
C ARG A 479 -31.07 15.62 -9.37
N ILE A 480 -31.02 16.49 -8.36
CA ILE A 480 -32.08 16.60 -7.33
C ILE A 480 -33.40 17.11 -7.93
N VAL A 481 -33.31 17.84 -9.05
CA VAL A 481 -34.47 18.34 -9.81
C VAL A 481 -34.16 18.21 -11.30
N GLN A 482 -35.14 17.75 -12.08
CA GLN A 482 -35.04 17.56 -13.53
C GLN A 482 -35.59 18.79 -14.27
N ARG A 483 -34.87 19.93 -14.27
CA ARG A 483 -35.13 21.03 -15.22
C ARG A 483 -33.85 21.47 -15.92
N GLU A 484 -34.00 22.16 -17.04
CA GLU A 484 -32.90 22.82 -17.74
C GLU A 484 -32.35 24.02 -16.93
N PRO A 485 -31.04 24.31 -17.01
CA PRO A 485 -30.44 25.55 -16.54
C PRO A 485 -31.11 26.80 -17.15
N PHE A 486 -31.12 27.90 -16.39
CA PHE A 486 -31.81 29.13 -16.81
C PHE A 486 -31.03 29.98 -17.82
N ILE A 487 -29.70 29.84 -17.87
CA ILE A 487 -28.87 30.44 -18.91
C ILE A 487 -28.85 29.48 -20.08
N SER A 488 -29.41 29.89 -21.22
CA SER A 488 -29.38 29.10 -22.45
C SER A 488 -28.06 29.27 -23.21
N GLU A 489 -27.68 28.28 -24.01
CA GLU A 489 -26.54 28.36 -24.93
C GLU A 489 -26.62 29.59 -25.86
N ASP A 490 -27.82 29.93 -26.32
CA ASP A 490 -28.05 31.13 -27.15
C ASP A 490 -27.75 32.45 -26.39
N LEU A 491 -28.06 32.52 -25.08
CA LEU A 491 -27.69 33.67 -24.26
C LEU A 491 -26.17 33.73 -24.06
N VAL A 492 -25.51 32.59 -23.88
CA VAL A 492 -24.05 32.49 -23.80
C VAL A 492 -23.44 33.03 -25.11
N GLN A 493 -23.87 32.53 -26.26
CA GLN A 493 -23.35 32.96 -27.57
C GLN A 493 -23.51 34.47 -27.80
N ARG A 494 -24.70 35.03 -27.52
CA ARG A 494 -24.93 36.49 -27.64
C ARG A 494 -24.04 37.29 -26.69
N THR A 495 -23.82 36.79 -25.48
CA THR A 495 -22.98 37.45 -24.49
C THR A 495 -21.51 37.44 -24.92
N LEU A 496 -21.02 36.32 -25.45
CA LEU A 496 -19.64 36.18 -25.94
C LEU A 496 -19.39 36.96 -27.23
N ALA A 497 -20.43 37.21 -28.05
CA ALA A 497 -20.33 38.04 -29.24
C ALA A 497 -20.01 39.51 -28.93
N VAL A 498 -20.40 40.00 -27.75
CA VAL A 498 -20.14 41.39 -27.31
C VAL A 498 -19.06 41.49 -26.22
N ASN A 499 -18.85 40.42 -25.44
CA ASN A 499 -17.82 40.34 -24.40
C ASN A 499 -16.76 39.30 -24.77
N LYS A 500 -15.68 39.73 -25.43
CA LYS A 500 -14.61 38.81 -25.84
C LYS A 500 -13.79 38.33 -24.63
N LEU A 501 -13.81 37.02 -24.41
CA LEU A 501 -12.96 36.33 -23.44
C LEU A 501 -11.50 36.32 -23.89
N GLN A 502 -10.60 36.27 -22.92
CA GLN A 502 -9.15 36.18 -23.12
C GLN A 502 -8.58 34.96 -22.38
N PRO A 503 -7.55 34.29 -22.93
CA PRO A 503 -6.84 33.25 -22.20
C PRO A 503 -6.41 33.74 -20.81
N GLY A 504 -6.76 32.96 -19.79
CA GLY A 504 -6.54 33.32 -18.38
C GLY A 504 -7.78 33.81 -17.64
N ASP A 505 -8.90 34.09 -18.32
CA ASP A 505 -10.15 34.46 -17.67
C ASP A 505 -10.68 33.31 -16.78
N ILE A 506 -11.08 33.64 -15.56
CA ILE A 506 -11.66 32.72 -14.57
C ILE A 506 -13.17 32.77 -14.71
N ILE A 507 -13.79 31.60 -14.86
CA ILE A 507 -15.23 31.46 -14.97
C ILE A 507 -15.72 30.82 -13.67
N LEU A 508 -16.68 31.46 -13.00
CA LEU A 508 -17.35 30.94 -11.81
C LEU A 508 -18.76 30.55 -12.21
N GLU A 509 -19.16 29.33 -11.82
CA GLU A 509 -20.42 28.75 -12.29
C GLU A 509 -21.20 28.15 -11.12
N ARG A 510 -22.53 28.28 -11.20
CA ARG A 510 -23.44 27.61 -10.28
C ARG A 510 -24.53 26.92 -11.07
N ARG A 511 -24.68 25.62 -10.83
CA ARG A 511 -25.79 24.78 -11.30
C ARG A 511 -26.56 24.30 -10.07
N ASN A 512 -27.85 24.58 -9.96
CA ASN A 512 -28.62 24.28 -8.75
C ASN A 512 -28.92 22.78 -8.53
N TRP A 513 -28.46 21.90 -9.42
CA TRP A 513 -29.01 20.55 -9.59
C TRP A 513 -28.17 19.39 -9.11
N TYR A 514 -26.87 19.58 -9.02
CA TYR A 514 -25.97 18.49 -8.67
C TYR A 514 -25.92 18.29 -7.16
N LEU A 515 -26.18 17.06 -6.68
CA LEU A 515 -26.15 16.71 -5.26
C LEU A 515 -24.75 16.93 -4.65
N SER A 516 -23.69 16.92 -5.45
CA SER A 516 -22.33 17.34 -5.06
C SER A 516 -22.26 18.79 -4.53
N ASN A 517 -23.18 19.67 -4.93
CA ASN A 517 -23.24 21.04 -4.45
C ASN A 517 -23.74 21.16 -3.00
N ALA A 518 -24.22 20.09 -2.35
CA ALA A 518 -24.69 20.18 -0.96
C ALA A 518 -23.58 20.38 0.07
N PHE A 519 -22.33 20.05 -0.29
CA PHE A 519 -21.22 19.92 0.66
C PHE A 519 -20.17 21.04 0.59
N LEU A 520 -20.20 21.90 -0.44
CA LEU A 520 -19.30 23.05 -0.57
C LEU A 520 -19.95 24.34 -0.03
N PRO A 521 -19.31 25.07 0.90
CA PRO A 521 -19.86 26.30 1.46
C PRO A 521 -19.90 27.43 0.41
N GLY A 522 -20.90 28.31 0.49
CA GLY A 522 -21.01 29.52 -0.32
C GLY A 522 -21.85 29.40 -1.61
N PHE A 523 -22.08 30.56 -2.24
CA PHE A 523 -22.93 30.69 -3.43
C PHE A 523 -22.30 30.06 -4.67
N TRP A 524 -20.98 30.16 -4.84
CA TRP A 524 -20.24 29.67 -6.01
C TRP A 524 -19.61 28.30 -5.75
N PRO A 525 -20.13 27.20 -6.34
CA PRO A 525 -19.60 25.85 -6.12
C PRO A 525 -18.55 25.39 -7.13
N HIS A 526 -18.43 26.03 -8.30
CA HIS A 526 -17.57 25.57 -9.39
C HIS A 526 -16.80 26.71 -10.05
N CYS A 527 -15.64 26.38 -10.60
CA CYS A 527 -14.82 27.30 -11.39
C CYS A 527 -14.12 26.61 -12.56
N ALA A 528 -13.86 27.35 -13.62
CA ALA A 528 -13.18 26.89 -14.82
C ALA A 528 -12.21 27.97 -15.34
N LEU A 529 -11.31 27.58 -16.24
CA LEU A 529 -10.33 28.46 -16.83
C LEU A 529 -10.54 28.55 -18.34
N TYR A 530 -10.70 29.77 -18.87
CA TYR A 530 -10.71 30.00 -20.31
C TYR A 530 -9.29 29.93 -20.87
N VAL A 531 -9.06 28.98 -21.79
CA VAL A 531 -7.77 28.77 -22.46
C VAL A 531 -7.75 29.40 -23.86
N GLY A 532 -8.91 29.57 -24.49
CA GLY A 532 -9.03 30.11 -25.85
C GLY A 532 -8.75 29.06 -26.94
N THR A 533 -8.85 29.49 -28.19
CA THR A 533 -8.65 28.63 -29.36
C THR A 533 -7.16 28.43 -29.67
N PRO A 534 -6.78 27.45 -30.52
CA PRO A 534 -5.39 27.32 -30.99
C PRO A 534 -4.83 28.62 -31.63
N ARG A 535 -5.70 29.45 -32.21
CA ARG A 535 -5.32 30.76 -32.73
C ARG A 535 -4.97 31.73 -31.59
N ASP A 536 -5.81 31.81 -30.56
CA ASP A 536 -5.56 32.69 -29.40
C ASP A 536 -4.25 32.30 -28.69
N LEU A 537 -3.97 31.00 -28.58
CA LEU A 537 -2.72 30.49 -27.99
C LEU A 537 -1.49 30.91 -28.80
N LYS A 538 -1.57 30.85 -30.14
CA LYS A 538 -0.50 31.33 -31.02
C LYS A 538 -0.31 32.84 -30.90
N GLU A 539 -1.40 33.61 -30.83
CA GLU A 539 -1.36 35.06 -30.62
C GLU A 539 -0.75 35.44 -29.25
N LEU A 540 -0.91 34.56 -28.24
CA LEU A 540 -0.30 34.70 -26.91
C LEU A 540 1.19 34.27 -26.86
N GLY A 541 1.76 33.84 -27.99
CA GLY A 541 3.15 33.38 -28.06
C GLY A 541 3.39 31.98 -27.52
N ILE A 542 2.34 31.15 -27.41
CA ILE A 542 2.48 29.73 -27.11
C ILE A 542 2.70 28.98 -28.42
N ASP A 543 3.84 28.28 -28.54
CA ASP A 543 3.98 27.28 -29.58
C ASP A 543 3.06 26.10 -29.26
N TYR A 544 1.94 26.03 -29.98
CA TYR A 544 0.97 24.96 -29.78
C TYR A 544 1.59 23.58 -30.00
N GLY A 545 2.67 23.43 -30.77
CA GLY A 545 3.35 22.14 -30.97
C GLY A 545 4.09 21.62 -29.73
N GLU A 546 4.47 22.51 -28.81
CA GLU A 546 5.21 22.16 -27.57
C GLU A 546 4.29 21.68 -26.44
N LEU A 547 2.98 21.89 -26.57
CA LEU A 547 2.01 21.41 -25.59
C LEU A 547 1.84 19.88 -25.69
N ASP A 548 1.38 19.27 -24.59
CA ASP A 548 1.14 17.84 -24.51
C ASP A 548 0.26 17.32 -25.66
N ALA A 549 0.66 16.20 -26.27
CA ALA A 549 0.03 15.70 -27.49
C ALA A 549 -1.44 15.28 -27.28
N GLU A 550 -1.73 14.63 -26.16
CA GLU A 550 -3.09 14.17 -25.83
C GLU A 550 -3.99 15.36 -25.49
N ALA A 551 -3.46 16.32 -24.72
CA ALA A 551 -4.16 17.57 -24.42
C ALA A 551 -4.50 18.36 -25.69
N ARG A 552 -3.56 18.46 -26.64
CA ARG A 552 -3.78 19.13 -27.92
C ARG A 552 -4.87 18.48 -28.75
N GLU A 553 -4.87 17.14 -28.81
CA GLU A 553 -5.87 16.39 -29.54
C GLU A 553 -7.27 16.60 -28.92
N ALA A 554 -7.37 16.53 -27.59
CA ALA A 554 -8.63 16.75 -26.89
C ALA A 554 -9.15 18.18 -27.05
N HIS A 555 -8.28 19.19 -27.03
CA HIS A 555 -8.61 20.60 -27.21
C HIS A 555 -9.06 20.93 -28.65
N GLN A 556 -8.50 20.25 -29.66
CA GLN A 556 -8.88 20.48 -31.07
C GLN A 556 -10.20 19.83 -31.47
N ARG A 557 -10.67 18.82 -30.74
CA ARG A 557 -11.93 18.13 -31.06
C ARG A 557 -13.11 19.07 -30.80
N PRO A 558 -13.96 19.37 -31.81
CA PRO A 558 -15.13 20.18 -31.58
C PRO A 558 -16.14 19.47 -30.67
N GLU A 559 -16.84 20.24 -29.86
CA GLU A 559 -17.94 19.77 -29.01
C GLU A 559 -19.25 20.33 -29.57
N GLN A 560 -20.05 19.45 -30.20
CA GLN A 560 -21.29 19.82 -30.88
C GLN A 560 -21.12 20.93 -31.94
N GLY A 561 -19.97 20.95 -32.61
CA GLY A 561 -19.61 21.95 -33.62
C GLY A 561 -18.94 23.22 -33.05
N ASN A 562 -18.93 23.39 -31.72
CA ASN A 562 -18.27 24.51 -31.06
C ASN A 562 -16.81 24.17 -30.70
N PRO A 563 -15.89 25.15 -30.73
CA PRO A 563 -14.52 24.95 -30.29
C PRO A 563 -14.49 24.73 -28.76
N ARG A 564 -13.62 23.84 -28.30
CA ARG A 564 -13.34 23.70 -26.87
C ARG A 564 -12.35 24.78 -26.47
N VAL A 565 -12.76 25.66 -25.57
CA VAL A 565 -12.02 26.87 -25.20
C VAL A 565 -11.91 27.04 -23.68
N ILE A 566 -12.49 26.12 -22.92
CA ILE A 566 -12.45 26.07 -21.46
C ILE A 566 -11.77 24.78 -21.04
N ILE A 567 -10.95 24.86 -20.00
CA ILE A 567 -10.46 23.69 -19.26
C ILE A 567 -11.05 23.72 -17.84
N GLU A 568 -11.58 22.58 -17.41
CA GLU A 568 -12.24 22.45 -16.11
C GLU A 568 -12.03 21.05 -15.52
N ALA A 569 -12.05 20.94 -14.19
CA ALA A 569 -12.06 19.66 -13.49
C ALA A 569 -13.49 19.34 -13.04
N ILE A 570 -14.09 18.34 -13.68
CA ILE A 570 -15.45 17.84 -13.42
C ILE A 570 -15.40 16.33 -13.20
N SER A 571 -16.53 15.66 -13.00
CA SER A 571 -16.58 14.23 -12.65
C SER A 571 -15.80 13.30 -13.61
N GLU A 572 -15.70 13.69 -14.88
CA GLU A 572 -14.95 13.00 -15.93
C GLU A 572 -13.42 13.17 -15.82
N GLY A 573 -12.95 14.10 -14.98
CA GLY A 573 -11.56 14.53 -14.83
C GLY A 573 -11.32 15.96 -15.30
N VAL A 574 -10.05 16.28 -15.57
CA VAL A 574 -9.65 17.56 -16.16
C VAL A 574 -9.80 17.47 -17.69
N VAL A 575 -10.79 18.19 -18.23
CA VAL A 575 -11.20 18.09 -19.63
C VAL A 575 -11.33 19.45 -20.28
N PHE A 576 -11.32 19.46 -21.61
CA PHE A 576 -11.66 20.64 -22.40
C PHE A 576 -13.14 20.62 -22.82
N THR A 577 -13.83 21.75 -22.64
CA THR A 577 -15.26 21.95 -22.98
C THR A 577 -15.47 23.22 -23.80
N SER A 578 -16.59 23.28 -24.52
CA SER A 578 -17.03 24.52 -25.17
C SER A 578 -17.57 25.52 -24.15
N ALA A 579 -17.58 26.81 -24.52
CA ALA A 579 -18.16 27.84 -23.67
C ALA A 579 -19.66 27.62 -23.46
N GLU A 580 -20.36 27.16 -24.49
CA GLU A 580 -21.77 26.80 -24.45
C GLU A 580 -22.04 25.70 -23.42
N ARG A 581 -21.24 24.62 -23.42
CA ARG A 581 -21.42 23.53 -22.46
C ARG A 581 -21.11 23.94 -21.03
N SER A 582 -20.00 24.66 -20.81
CA SER A 582 -19.56 25.07 -19.47
C SER A 582 -20.55 26.07 -18.88
N MET A 583 -20.85 27.15 -19.62
CA MET A 583 -21.66 28.27 -19.14
C MET A 583 -23.19 28.03 -19.20
N HIS A 584 -23.66 26.87 -19.70
CA HIS A 584 -25.05 26.43 -19.57
C HIS A 584 -25.37 26.08 -18.10
N ALA A 585 -25.56 27.12 -17.30
CA ALA A 585 -25.69 27.08 -15.84
C ALA A 585 -26.85 27.97 -15.35
N ASP A 586 -27.05 28.08 -14.03
CA ASP A 586 -28.06 29.01 -13.48
C ASP A 586 -27.44 30.40 -13.22
N TYR A 587 -26.13 30.43 -12.94
CA TYR A 587 -25.36 31.66 -12.75
C TYR A 587 -23.95 31.48 -13.32
N VAL A 588 -23.44 32.51 -14.00
CA VAL A 588 -22.08 32.54 -14.54
C VAL A 588 -21.46 33.91 -14.31
N ALA A 589 -20.33 33.98 -13.63
CA ALA A 589 -19.52 35.19 -13.51
C ALA A 589 -18.15 34.97 -14.16
N VAL A 590 -17.65 35.98 -14.89
CA VAL A 590 -16.33 35.93 -15.49
C VAL A 590 -15.46 37.06 -14.94
N LEU A 591 -14.28 36.67 -14.44
CA LEU A 591 -13.27 37.54 -13.84
C LEU A 591 -11.97 37.41 -14.65
N ARG A 592 -11.31 38.53 -14.93
CA ARG A 592 -10.05 38.56 -15.67
C ARG A 592 -8.88 38.91 -14.76
N PRO A 593 -7.92 38.00 -14.55
CA PRO A 593 -6.67 38.32 -13.87
C PRO A 593 -5.84 39.36 -14.64
N ARG A 594 -5.28 40.33 -13.92
CA ARG A 594 -4.40 41.38 -14.46
C ARG A 594 -2.97 40.86 -14.62
N LEU A 595 -2.79 39.99 -15.61
CA LEU A 595 -1.51 39.34 -15.92
C LEU A 595 -0.95 39.84 -17.27
N SER A 596 0.37 39.88 -17.39
CA SER A 596 1.05 40.13 -18.67
C SER A 596 0.77 38.99 -19.67
N PRO A 597 0.95 39.21 -20.98
CA PRO A 597 0.81 38.14 -21.97
C PRO A 597 1.69 36.91 -21.68
N GLU A 598 2.92 37.13 -21.21
CA GLU A 598 3.87 36.06 -20.87
C GLU A 598 3.39 35.25 -19.65
N GLN A 599 2.87 35.95 -18.63
CA GLN A 599 2.27 35.33 -17.45
C GLN A 599 1.02 34.52 -17.82
N LYS A 600 0.14 35.07 -18.66
CA LYS A 600 -1.02 34.34 -19.19
C LYS A 600 -0.56 33.09 -19.95
N ALA A 601 0.47 33.20 -20.79
CA ALA A 601 1.01 32.06 -21.51
C ALA A 601 1.56 30.96 -20.57
N GLU A 602 2.17 31.35 -19.45
CA GLU A 602 2.58 30.42 -18.40
C GLU A 602 1.38 29.72 -17.74
N VAL A 603 0.33 30.46 -17.39
CA VAL A 603 -0.91 29.88 -16.82
C VAL A 603 -1.52 28.85 -17.75
N ILE A 604 -1.63 29.16 -19.05
CA ILE A 604 -2.20 28.23 -20.02
C ILE A 604 -1.32 27.00 -20.20
N ARG A 605 0.01 27.17 -20.30
CA ARG A 605 0.96 26.04 -20.34
C ARG A 605 0.81 25.15 -19.11
N ASN A 606 0.65 25.72 -17.92
CA ASN A 606 0.43 24.95 -16.70
C ASN A 606 -0.90 24.19 -16.77
N ALA A 607 -1.99 24.84 -17.19
CA ALA A 607 -3.31 24.22 -17.27
C ALA A 607 -3.34 23.01 -18.22
N PHE A 608 -2.72 23.10 -19.39
CA PHE A 608 -2.63 22.00 -20.36
C PHE A 608 -1.94 20.75 -19.79
N ARG A 609 -1.02 20.89 -18.82
CA ARG A 609 -0.31 19.77 -18.18
C ARG A 609 -1.20 18.97 -17.22
N TYR A 610 -2.31 19.56 -16.78
CA TYR A 610 -3.25 18.91 -15.89
C TYR A 610 -4.36 18.16 -16.63
N HIS A 611 -4.47 18.34 -17.96
CA HIS A 611 -5.42 17.61 -18.80
C HIS A 611 -5.30 16.09 -18.58
N GLY A 612 -6.46 15.41 -18.49
CA GLY A 612 -6.53 13.96 -18.32
C GLY A 612 -6.37 13.47 -16.88
N ARG A 613 -6.07 14.34 -15.92
CA ARG A 613 -6.06 13.95 -14.50
C ARG A 613 -7.47 13.57 -14.02
N PRO A 614 -7.63 12.50 -13.22
CA PRO A 614 -8.93 12.15 -12.66
C PRO A 614 -9.46 13.23 -11.73
N TYR A 615 -10.79 13.26 -11.56
CA TYR A 615 -11.43 14.09 -10.54
C TYR A 615 -11.15 13.54 -9.14
N ASP A 616 -10.89 14.44 -8.20
CA ASP A 616 -10.70 14.06 -6.81
C ASP A 616 -12.02 13.99 -6.03
N PHE A 617 -12.63 12.80 -6.02
CA PHE A 617 -13.80 12.51 -5.20
C PHE A 617 -13.49 12.33 -3.71
N GLY A 618 -12.20 12.25 -3.34
CA GLY A 618 -11.74 12.16 -1.96
C GLY A 618 -11.60 13.51 -1.28
N PHE A 619 -11.54 14.61 -2.06
CA PHE A 619 -11.22 15.94 -1.57
C PHE A 619 -9.90 15.95 -0.76
N ASP A 620 -8.92 15.18 -1.23
CA ASP A 620 -7.57 15.14 -0.72
C ASP A 620 -6.66 16.12 -1.46
N PHE A 621 -6.78 17.39 -1.08
CA PHE A 621 -6.07 18.52 -1.69
C PHE A 621 -4.53 18.51 -1.54
N ALA A 622 -3.98 17.49 -0.88
CA ALA A 622 -2.55 17.27 -0.81
C ALA A 622 -2.05 16.44 -2.01
N ASP A 623 -2.90 15.63 -2.65
CA ASP A 623 -2.57 14.74 -3.76
C ASP A 623 -2.85 15.40 -5.11
N GLU A 624 -1.80 15.94 -5.74
CA GLU A 624 -1.93 16.57 -7.06
C GLU A 624 -2.27 15.60 -8.20
N SER A 625 -2.21 14.27 -7.99
CA SER A 625 -2.48 13.29 -9.06
C SER A 625 -3.95 13.29 -9.53
N LYS A 626 -4.83 13.90 -8.75
CA LYS A 626 -6.24 14.14 -9.03
C LYS A 626 -6.57 15.57 -8.63
N LEU A 627 -7.56 16.19 -9.27
CA LEU A 627 -7.84 17.60 -9.03
C LEU A 627 -9.33 17.86 -8.91
N VAL A 628 -9.69 18.80 -8.02
CA VAL A 628 -10.96 19.52 -8.11
C VAL A 628 -10.82 20.82 -8.90
N CYS A 629 -11.95 21.48 -9.18
CA CYS A 629 -12.02 22.65 -10.04
C CYS A 629 -11.17 23.83 -9.56
N SER A 630 -11.15 24.13 -8.27
CA SER A 630 -10.37 25.22 -7.70
C SER A 630 -8.87 24.91 -7.59
N GLU A 631 -8.50 23.64 -7.45
CA GLU A 631 -7.11 23.21 -7.46
C GLU A 631 -6.50 23.35 -8.85
N LEU A 632 -7.25 23.01 -9.91
CA LEU A 632 -6.82 23.26 -11.29
C LEU A 632 -6.44 24.74 -11.47
N LEU A 633 -7.25 25.67 -10.96
CA LEU A 633 -6.93 27.10 -11.01
C LEU A 633 -5.70 27.42 -10.13
N TYR A 634 -5.69 26.99 -8.87
CA TYR A 634 -4.57 27.24 -7.96
C TYR A 634 -3.23 26.79 -8.54
N TYR A 635 -3.16 25.59 -9.09
CA TYR A 635 -1.96 25.06 -9.73
C TYR A 635 -1.65 25.67 -11.10
N SER A 636 -2.65 26.12 -11.87
CA SER A 636 -2.40 26.79 -13.15
C SER A 636 -1.80 28.18 -12.93
N PHE A 637 -2.39 28.97 -12.03
CA PHE A 637 -1.93 30.31 -11.70
C PHE A 637 -0.66 30.30 -10.85
N GLY A 638 -0.49 29.31 -9.98
CA GLY A 638 0.66 29.20 -9.09
C GLY A 638 0.86 30.48 -8.28
N GLY A 639 2.07 31.04 -8.33
CA GLY A 639 2.40 32.29 -7.64
C GLY A 639 1.96 33.58 -8.34
N LEU A 640 1.33 33.50 -9.52
CA LEU A 640 0.98 34.67 -10.34
C LEU A 640 -0.32 35.35 -9.87
N LEU A 641 -1.21 34.62 -9.20
CA LEU A 641 -2.45 35.13 -8.62
C LEU A 641 -2.54 34.66 -7.16
N LYS A 642 -2.64 35.59 -6.20
CA LYS A 642 -2.65 35.25 -4.78
C LYS A 642 -4.04 34.78 -4.35
N LEU A 643 -4.29 33.49 -4.48
CA LEU A 643 -5.51 32.84 -4.02
C LEU A 643 -5.36 32.45 -2.54
N GLU A 644 -6.31 32.88 -1.72
CA GLU A 644 -6.32 32.59 -0.28
C GLU A 644 -6.76 31.14 -0.03
N LEU A 645 -6.00 30.45 0.83
CA LEU A 645 -6.36 29.12 1.30
C LEU A 645 -7.31 29.26 2.50
N GLU A 646 -8.49 28.68 2.39
CA GLU A 646 -9.51 28.63 3.42
C GLU A 646 -9.53 27.23 4.06
N SER A 647 -9.89 27.14 5.34
CA SER A 647 -10.03 25.82 5.99
C SER A 647 -11.43 25.25 5.74
N VAL A 648 -11.52 24.19 4.94
CA VAL A 648 -12.74 23.45 4.68
C VAL A 648 -12.53 22.02 5.16
N LEU A 649 -13.38 21.56 6.10
CA LEU A 649 -13.29 20.21 6.70
C LEU A 649 -11.89 19.89 7.28
N GLY A 650 -11.19 20.90 7.81
CA GLY A 650 -9.87 20.72 8.42
C GLY A 650 -8.69 20.72 7.43
N LYS A 651 -8.92 20.90 6.12
CA LYS A 651 -7.88 21.04 5.09
C LYS A 651 -7.83 22.47 4.55
N LYS A 652 -6.65 22.95 4.14
CA LYS A 652 -6.43 24.28 3.55
C LYS A 652 -6.59 24.21 2.03
N VAL A 653 -7.57 24.94 1.48
CA VAL A 653 -7.98 24.79 0.08
C VAL A 653 -8.35 26.14 -0.54
N VAL A 654 -8.19 26.28 -1.85
CA VAL A 654 -8.84 27.36 -2.59
C VAL A 654 -10.28 26.95 -2.86
N THR A 655 -11.24 27.86 -2.66
CA THR A 655 -12.65 27.64 -3.00
C THR A 655 -13.09 28.61 -4.10
N PRO A 656 -14.04 28.23 -4.98
CA PRO A 656 -14.60 29.18 -5.96
C PRO A 656 -15.25 30.40 -5.28
N MET A 657 -15.85 30.19 -4.10
CA MET A 657 -16.36 31.26 -3.26
C MET A 657 -15.24 32.21 -2.76
N GLY A 658 -14.09 31.67 -2.35
CA GLY A 658 -12.91 32.44 -1.95
C GLY A 658 -12.36 33.30 -3.08
N ILE A 659 -12.37 32.80 -4.32
CA ILE A 659 -12.01 33.58 -5.51
C ILE A 659 -12.94 34.80 -5.68
N MET A 660 -14.26 34.60 -5.57
CA MET A 660 -15.21 35.70 -5.66
C MET A 660 -15.06 36.69 -4.49
N ASN A 661 -14.90 36.20 -3.25
CA ASN A 661 -14.67 37.03 -2.08
C ASN A 661 -13.44 37.92 -2.24
N LYS A 662 -12.34 37.37 -2.78
CA LYS A 662 -11.13 38.13 -3.12
C LYS A 662 -11.44 39.25 -4.11
N PHE A 663 -12.10 38.94 -5.22
CA PHE A 663 -12.49 39.95 -6.22
C PHE A 663 -13.31 41.09 -5.59
N VAL A 664 -14.34 40.77 -4.82
CA VAL A 664 -15.20 41.77 -4.16
C VAL A 664 -14.42 42.63 -3.17
N ARG A 665 -13.53 42.02 -2.37
CA ARG A 665 -12.69 42.74 -1.39
C ARG A 665 -11.67 43.67 -2.04
N GLU A 666 -11.18 43.31 -3.22
CA GLU A 666 -10.18 44.08 -3.96
C GLU A 666 -10.79 45.16 -4.86
N ARG A 667 -12.10 45.13 -5.06
CA ARG A 667 -12.81 46.02 -5.98
C ARG A 667 -12.47 47.50 -5.73
N GLY A 668 -12.13 48.19 -6.81
CA GLY A 668 -11.82 49.63 -6.79
C GLY A 668 -10.44 49.98 -6.24
N ARG A 669 -9.64 49.00 -5.80
CA ARG A 669 -8.26 49.25 -5.36
C ARG A 669 -7.29 49.25 -6.55
N PRO A 670 -6.23 50.06 -6.50
CA PRO A 670 -5.20 50.09 -7.55
C PRO A 670 -4.42 48.78 -7.63
N ASP A 671 -4.33 48.03 -6.53
CA ASP A 671 -3.65 46.73 -6.42
C ASP A 671 -4.57 45.52 -6.64
N ALA A 672 -5.80 45.72 -7.12
CA ALA A 672 -6.70 44.62 -7.43
C ALA A 672 -6.10 43.69 -8.50
N GLU A 673 -6.06 42.39 -8.23
CA GLU A 673 -5.44 41.40 -9.13
C GLU A 673 -6.41 40.91 -10.22
N MET A 674 -7.71 41.20 -10.10
CA MET A 674 -8.75 40.77 -11.04
C MET A 674 -9.69 41.92 -11.40
N GLU A 675 -10.25 41.87 -12.61
CA GLU A 675 -11.29 42.78 -13.09
C GLU A 675 -12.54 42.03 -13.57
N PHE A 676 -13.68 42.73 -13.56
CA PHE A 676 -14.95 42.19 -14.01
C PHE A 676 -15.03 42.11 -15.54
N VAL A 677 -15.56 41.01 -16.08
CA VAL A 677 -15.86 40.87 -17.51
C VAL A 677 -17.36 40.90 -17.76
N PHE A 678 -18.10 39.91 -17.23
CA PHE A 678 -19.56 39.90 -17.26
C PHE A 678 -20.15 39.00 -16.17
N PHE A 679 -21.45 39.16 -15.91
CA PHE A 679 -22.24 38.29 -15.04
C PHE A 679 -23.58 37.98 -15.68
N LEU A 680 -23.87 36.69 -15.81
CA LEU A 680 -25.18 36.16 -16.17
C LEU A 680 -25.88 35.74 -14.87
N ASP A 681 -26.91 36.50 -14.52
CA ASP A 681 -27.68 36.34 -13.30
C ASP A 681 -29.05 35.75 -13.62
N THR A 682 -29.55 34.90 -12.73
CA THR A 682 -30.95 34.50 -12.71
C THR A 682 -31.61 35.03 -11.45
N PRO A 683 -32.31 36.18 -11.51
CA PRO A 683 -32.97 36.73 -10.32
C PRO A 683 -33.98 35.74 -9.72
N ALA A 684 -34.14 35.78 -8.40
CA ALA A 684 -35.11 34.93 -7.70
C ALA A 684 -36.51 35.03 -8.32
N GLY A 685 -37.13 33.87 -8.61
CA GLY A 685 -38.42 33.77 -9.29
C GLY A 685 -38.40 33.94 -10.82
N SER A 686 -37.24 34.19 -11.45
CA SER A 686 -37.10 34.19 -12.91
C SER A 686 -36.80 32.79 -13.44
N LEU A 687 -37.36 32.46 -14.61
CA LEU A 687 -37.06 31.22 -15.35
C LEU A 687 -36.06 31.43 -16.50
N LYS A 688 -35.48 32.63 -16.61
CA LYS A 688 -34.52 33.00 -17.66
C LYS A 688 -33.37 33.79 -17.06
N GLY A 689 -32.15 33.43 -17.45
CA GLY A 689 -30.94 34.21 -17.17
C GLY A 689 -30.92 35.52 -17.95
N ARG A 690 -30.17 36.49 -17.44
CA ARG A 690 -29.92 37.78 -18.10
C ARG A 690 -28.52 38.29 -17.81
N LEU A 691 -28.02 39.18 -18.66
CA LEU A 691 -26.83 39.96 -18.35
C LEU A 691 -27.13 40.92 -17.19
N ALA A 692 -26.25 40.97 -16.20
CA ALA A 692 -26.37 41.78 -15.00
C ALA A 692 -25.11 42.62 -14.76
N SER A 693 -25.22 43.64 -13.89
CA SER A 693 -24.12 44.55 -13.61
C SER A 693 -23.06 43.93 -12.68
N GLU A 694 -21.90 44.57 -12.63
CA GLU A 694 -20.83 44.23 -11.68
C GLU A 694 -21.32 44.30 -10.22
N GLU A 695 -22.15 45.28 -9.87
CA GLU A 695 -22.73 45.39 -8.53
C GLU A 695 -23.58 44.17 -8.18
N ALA A 696 -24.42 43.71 -9.12
CA ALA A 696 -25.23 42.52 -8.93
C ALA A 696 -24.36 41.26 -8.76
N CYS A 697 -23.23 41.20 -9.48
CA CYS A 697 -22.22 40.14 -9.33
C CYS A 697 -21.59 40.18 -7.94
N CYS A 698 -21.19 41.36 -7.44
CA CYS A 698 -20.61 41.49 -6.11
C CYS A 698 -21.61 41.11 -5.00
N GLU A 699 -22.90 41.44 -5.14
CA GLU A 699 -23.91 41.04 -4.17
C GLU A 699 -24.16 39.52 -4.15
N SER A 700 -23.71 38.76 -5.15
CA SER A 700 -23.82 37.30 -5.16
C SER A 700 -23.13 36.64 -3.96
N VAL A 701 -22.08 37.26 -3.39
CA VAL A 701 -21.35 36.70 -2.23
C VAL A 701 -22.20 36.63 -0.96
N LYS A 702 -23.27 37.44 -0.88
CA LYS A 702 -24.19 37.47 0.27
C LYS A 702 -25.39 36.54 0.07
N ARG A 703 -25.61 36.04 -1.15
CA ARG A 703 -26.76 35.19 -1.46
C ARG A 703 -26.56 33.82 -0.83
N ALA A 704 -27.61 33.32 -0.18
CA ALA A 704 -27.58 31.97 0.40
C ALA A 704 -27.57 30.92 -0.73
N LYS A 705 -27.01 29.75 -0.42
CA LYS A 705 -27.09 28.58 -1.29
C LYS A 705 -28.46 27.90 -1.11
N ALA A 706 -29.52 28.49 -1.64
CA ALA A 706 -30.85 27.87 -1.64
C ALA A 706 -30.95 26.86 -2.80
N PHE A 707 -31.33 25.61 -2.50
CA PHE A 707 -31.43 24.51 -3.47
C PHE A 707 -32.60 24.64 -4.46
N ASN A 708 -33.57 25.52 -4.19
CA ASN A 708 -34.72 25.81 -5.02
C ASN A 708 -35.07 27.30 -4.89
N GLU A 709 -34.48 28.15 -5.74
CA GLU A 709 -34.91 29.54 -5.97
C GLU A 709 -35.82 29.63 -7.20
#